data_AF-A0A0N0AR22-F1
#
_entry.id   AF-A0A0N0AR22-F1
#
_cell.length_a   1.000
_cell.length_b   1.000
_cell.length_c   1.000
_cell.angle_alpha   90.00
_cell.angle_beta   90.00
_cell.angle_gamma   90.00
#
_symmetry.space_group_name_H-M   'P 1'
#
loop_
_entity.id
_entity.type
_entity.pdbx_description
1 polymer ?
#
loop_
_entity_poly.entity_id
_entity_poly.type
_entity_poly.pdbx_seq_one_letter_code
_entity_poly.pdbx_strand_id
1 'polypeptide(L)'
;MRTSEEVYHQVRWDPRFDPARFVLGVQQRGARPKRVALPSFTPGGEVPWHRVLFVEADGEVVWDRATGLDRVGESAAGRVRAPRRLRAPLFTASTPHAWDPLHGWVPAEPLPTVPRPFTTVLTWNVLWDRYDSDRIDTARRRPLLFGELAAADADVIALQEVEPDLLAALIAQPWVRAHYTLDVDPTGPDVDRTGLVVLSRLPVLEAARFPLGAHKAVSAIVVETGGGPLVVAATHLTSDHTANGPAKRRAQLGRVAEAFAGVEGDVVLVGDFNDGGRRPAAALGMRDAWLEARDDEPPTFDPVVNPLAAVSSLSGRRSRLDRVFVRGGSRCVGADLVGDRPVDGLFASDHYGVLARLAAVAPSVAADVLDSPPTPRTAVVWLPGPWEEVERVRREHDHRADRWPPHVTLLFGFVPEADFDRAVPLLSEAVAAVPPFPVLVDGVRDFGPGVVWLDPAAAGVTPWTALHDAVRLPFPACRTRDDFTPHLTVGGSREAAGRTGARQAAERIGAWSGRVDEVVVLSRRGDGPMLPRAAVALGTGEVRWFEEPTTPPGPSLDAVAERVTRALSAALDVVHVVGSRRMGCGLPDADLDLVAEVAEPATVAERVATALPGVAVRPVVGARSPGFRLVVDGLGVDLAVAAGDGVALSAVEDAEAVRAAVGGRHEDFARLARAVKAWARARGLDSAPFGGVPGLAWSVLAARTVREWAGPDLLAGFFATWAAWDWRDPIGLVTSPERTGAPMTIMTPTAPVRSCTEQVGPGFRDLLTAELYRAWEIVEAGAPGLSAPPDAHRAHAAWALVTVPHDLVGPVRGRLRALLTALELAGTPDAHAWPRPVERTPDAVRYAIGLGKRPVSPAVLADVVASWRTGLRGVEVVRAGNGDVPTLR
;
A
#
# COMPACT_ATOMS: atom_id res chain seq x y z
N MET A 1 -23.28 3.71 22.47
CA MET A 1 -22.54 2.46 22.71
C MET A 1 -22.68 1.59 21.49
N ARG A 2 -21.55 1.23 20.87
CA ARG A 2 -21.45 0.24 19.78
C ARG A 2 -21.95 -1.13 20.27
N THR A 3 -22.44 -1.97 19.37
CA THR A 3 -22.74 -3.38 19.65
C THR A 3 -21.45 -4.18 19.81
N SER A 4 -21.53 -5.38 20.41
CA SER A 4 -20.37 -6.28 20.51
C SER A 4 -19.80 -6.68 19.14
N GLU A 5 -20.65 -6.72 18.11
CA GLU A 5 -20.26 -7.02 16.73
C GLU A 5 -19.51 -5.84 16.10
N GLU A 6 -20.01 -4.62 16.28
CA GLU A 6 -19.34 -3.38 15.82
C GLU A 6 -17.99 -3.19 16.51
N VAL A 7 -17.90 -3.41 17.83
CA VAL A 7 -16.63 -3.34 18.58
C VAL A 7 -15.65 -4.40 18.09
N TYR A 8 -16.12 -5.63 17.86
CA TYR A 8 -15.28 -6.69 17.33
C TYR A 8 -14.69 -6.33 15.96
N HIS A 9 -15.53 -5.82 15.05
CA HIS A 9 -15.10 -5.45 13.70
C HIS A 9 -14.18 -4.25 13.69
N GLN A 10 -14.47 -3.24 14.52
CA GLN A 10 -13.58 -2.11 14.71
C GLN A 10 -12.21 -2.56 15.20
N VAL A 11 -12.14 -3.33 16.28
CA VAL A 11 -10.86 -3.82 16.80
C VAL A 11 -10.11 -4.65 15.76
N ARG A 12 -10.82 -5.44 14.94
CA ARG A 12 -10.21 -6.32 13.94
C ARG A 12 -9.64 -5.59 12.72
N TRP A 13 -10.21 -4.45 12.35
CA TRP A 13 -9.91 -3.79 11.07
C TRP A 13 -9.39 -2.35 11.20
N ASP A 14 -9.55 -1.72 12.36
CA ASP A 14 -8.98 -0.40 12.64
C ASP A 14 -7.47 -0.54 12.93
N PRO A 15 -6.60 0.06 12.10
CA PRO A 15 -5.15 -0.11 12.21
C PRO A 15 -4.56 0.48 13.49
N ARG A 16 -5.34 1.25 14.26
CA ARG A 16 -4.93 1.80 15.56
C ARG A 16 -5.01 0.79 16.68
N PHE A 17 -5.72 -0.33 16.51
CA PHE A 17 -5.88 -1.38 17.52
C PHE A 17 -5.10 -2.65 17.15
N ASP A 18 -4.55 -3.34 18.14
CA ASP A 18 -3.98 -4.67 17.97
C ASP A 18 -5.00 -5.71 18.46
N PRO A 19 -5.66 -6.46 17.55
CA PRO A 19 -6.67 -7.45 17.93
C PRO A 19 -6.20 -8.47 18.96
N ALA A 20 -4.91 -8.79 18.99
CA ALA A 20 -4.33 -9.75 19.93
C ALA A 20 -4.39 -9.29 21.39
N ARG A 21 -4.52 -7.98 21.62
CA ARG A 21 -4.58 -7.37 22.95
C ARG A 21 -6.00 -7.34 23.53
N PHE A 22 -6.99 -7.78 22.77
CA PHE A 22 -8.39 -7.77 23.17
C PHE A 22 -8.91 -9.16 23.53
N VAL A 23 -9.79 -9.19 24.54
CA VAL A 23 -10.43 -10.39 25.07
C VAL A 23 -11.94 -10.15 25.16
N LEU A 24 -12.72 -11.09 24.65
CA LEU A 24 -14.17 -11.12 24.77
C LEU A 24 -14.58 -11.93 26.01
N GLY A 25 -15.36 -11.32 26.90
CA GLY A 25 -16.03 -11.99 27.99
C GLY A 25 -17.35 -12.59 27.53
N VAL A 26 -17.42 -13.91 27.37
CA VAL A 26 -18.59 -14.62 26.85
C VAL A 26 -19.37 -15.32 27.97
N GLN A 27 -20.69 -15.17 27.97
CA GLN A 27 -21.59 -15.81 28.93
C GLN A 27 -21.56 -17.34 28.82
N GLN A 28 -21.37 -18.02 29.96
CA GLN A 28 -21.52 -19.47 30.11
C GLN A 28 -22.66 -19.81 31.07
N ARG A 29 -23.32 -20.95 30.83
CA ARG A 29 -24.46 -21.40 31.65
C ARG A 29 -23.95 -21.86 33.03
N GLY A 30 -24.33 -21.16 34.10
CA GLY A 30 -24.03 -21.55 35.48
C GLY A 30 -22.58 -21.35 35.95
N ALA A 31 -21.75 -20.64 35.17
CA ALA A 31 -20.34 -20.40 35.48
C ALA A 31 -19.97 -18.92 35.24
N ARG A 32 -18.76 -18.52 35.67
CA ARG A 32 -18.22 -17.19 35.37
C ARG A 32 -18.02 -17.00 33.84
N PRO A 33 -18.07 -15.76 33.31
CA PRO A 33 -17.86 -15.52 31.88
C PRO A 33 -16.52 -16.09 31.39
N LYS A 34 -16.55 -16.81 30.26
CA LYS A 34 -15.35 -17.33 29.62
C LYS A 34 -14.65 -16.20 28.89
N ARG A 35 -13.36 -16.01 29.17
CA ARG A 35 -12.51 -15.10 28.41
C ARG A 35 -12.01 -15.78 27.15
N VAL A 36 -12.28 -15.18 26.00
CA VAL A 36 -11.90 -15.67 24.67
C VAL A 36 -11.09 -14.58 23.99
N ALA A 37 -9.86 -14.87 23.55
CA ALA A 37 -9.08 -13.91 22.79
C ALA A 37 -9.85 -13.47 21.54
N LEU A 38 -9.87 -12.17 21.25
CA LEU A 38 -10.64 -11.64 20.12
C LEU A 38 -10.25 -12.26 18.76
N PRO A 39 -8.96 -12.56 18.46
CA PRO A 39 -8.59 -13.18 17.19
C PRO A 39 -9.12 -14.60 17.01
N SER A 40 -9.35 -15.35 18.10
CA SER A 40 -9.88 -16.72 18.06
C SER A 40 -11.41 -16.78 18.06
N PHE A 41 -12.07 -15.62 18.18
CA PHE A 41 -13.52 -15.53 18.06
C PHE A 41 -13.94 -15.63 16.58
N THR A 42 -14.90 -16.49 16.28
CA THR A 42 -15.41 -16.72 14.92
C THR A 42 -16.79 -16.06 14.76
N PRO A 43 -16.93 -14.98 13.95
CA PRO A 43 -18.22 -14.37 13.66
C PRO A 43 -19.20 -15.37 13.04
N GLY A 44 -20.44 -15.41 13.54
CA GLY A 44 -21.46 -16.35 13.07
C GLY A 44 -21.22 -17.82 13.44
N GLY A 45 -20.24 -18.12 14.30
CA GLY A 45 -19.96 -19.47 14.82
C GLY A 45 -20.86 -19.89 16.00
N GLU A 46 -20.39 -20.87 16.80
CA GLU A 46 -21.16 -21.45 17.93
C GLU A 46 -21.52 -20.45 19.05
N VAL A 47 -20.87 -19.27 19.10
CA VAL A 47 -21.11 -18.23 20.10
C VAL A 47 -21.86 -17.05 19.46
N PRO A 48 -23.18 -16.90 19.72
CA PRO A 48 -23.94 -15.75 19.24
C PRO A 48 -23.50 -14.43 19.90
N TRP A 49 -23.60 -13.32 19.17
CA TRP A 49 -23.22 -11.98 19.65
C TRP A 49 -23.91 -11.57 20.96
N HIS A 50 -25.17 -11.95 21.17
CA HIS A 50 -25.91 -11.68 22.41
C HIS A 50 -25.33 -12.39 23.64
N ARG A 51 -24.31 -13.24 23.51
CA ARG A 51 -23.58 -13.84 24.63
C ARG A 51 -22.28 -13.12 25.00
N VAL A 52 -21.82 -12.15 24.21
CA VAL A 52 -20.64 -11.34 24.54
C VAL A 52 -21.01 -10.27 25.58
N LEU A 53 -20.58 -10.43 26.83
CA LEU A 53 -20.93 -9.56 27.95
C LEU A 53 -20.04 -8.32 28.05
N PHE A 54 -18.73 -8.47 27.81
CA PHE A 54 -17.75 -7.37 27.86
C PHE A 54 -16.59 -7.60 26.87
N VAL A 55 -15.84 -6.55 26.58
CA VAL A 55 -14.57 -6.59 25.87
C VAL A 55 -13.51 -5.92 26.75
N GLU A 56 -12.42 -6.63 26.98
CA GLU A 56 -11.25 -6.17 27.71
C GLU A 56 -10.10 -5.93 26.73
N ALA A 57 -9.27 -4.93 26.99
CA ALA A 57 -7.99 -4.71 26.33
C ALA A 57 -6.93 -4.41 27.39
N ASP A 58 -5.77 -5.06 27.35
CA ASP A 58 -4.68 -4.85 28.35
C ASP A 58 -5.12 -4.95 29.83
N GLY A 59 -6.11 -5.78 30.13
CA GLY A 59 -6.67 -5.92 31.48
C GLY A 59 -7.66 -4.81 31.88
N GLU A 60 -7.93 -3.84 31.00
CA GLU A 60 -8.96 -2.81 31.16
C GLU A 60 -10.25 -3.22 30.44
N VAL A 61 -11.40 -3.09 31.10
CA VAL A 61 -12.71 -3.27 30.43
C VAL A 61 -13.01 -2.04 29.58
N VAL A 62 -12.91 -2.19 28.26
CA VAL A 62 -13.11 -1.09 27.29
C VAL A 62 -14.54 -1.06 26.72
N TRP A 63 -15.29 -2.15 26.88
CA TRP A 63 -16.70 -2.21 26.52
C TRP A 63 -17.46 -3.18 27.45
N ASP A 64 -18.63 -2.81 27.99
CA ASP A 64 -19.42 -3.68 28.87
C ASP A 64 -20.92 -3.50 28.68
N ARG A 65 -21.60 -4.60 28.31
CA ARG A 65 -23.02 -4.61 27.95
C ARG A 65 -23.95 -4.26 29.12
N ALA A 66 -23.64 -4.69 30.34
CA ALA A 66 -24.53 -4.54 31.47
C ALA A 66 -24.54 -3.10 32.00
N THR A 67 -23.38 -2.45 31.95
CA THR A 67 -23.17 -1.08 32.43
C THR A 67 -23.34 -0.03 31.35
N GLY A 68 -23.31 -0.42 30.06
CA GLY A 68 -23.38 0.52 28.94
C GLY A 68 -22.04 1.21 28.62
N LEU A 69 -20.94 0.75 29.22
CA LEU A 69 -19.59 1.29 29.03
C LEU A 69 -19.08 1.04 27.61
N ASP A 70 -18.62 2.08 26.92
CA ASP A 70 -17.97 1.98 25.60
C ASP A 70 -16.87 3.03 25.47
N ARG A 71 -15.63 2.63 25.73
CA ARG A 71 -14.42 3.48 25.68
C ARG A 71 -13.38 2.96 24.69
N VAL A 72 -13.75 2.05 23.79
CA VAL A 72 -12.82 1.44 22.81
C VAL A 72 -12.08 2.51 22.00
N GLY A 73 -12.76 3.59 21.62
CA GLY A 73 -12.19 4.71 20.86
C GLY A 73 -11.41 5.74 21.69
N GLU A 74 -11.58 5.75 23.03
CA GLU A 74 -10.99 6.75 23.93
C GLU A 74 -9.81 6.18 24.71
N SER A 75 -9.85 4.89 25.05
CA SER A 75 -8.81 4.21 25.81
C SER A 75 -7.54 4.05 24.98
N ALA A 76 -6.40 4.10 25.66
CA ALA A 76 -5.11 3.71 25.10
C ALA A 76 -4.92 2.18 25.12
N ALA A 77 -5.77 1.47 25.88
CA ALA A 77 -5.74 0.02 25.99
C ALA A 77 -6.08 -0.63 24.65
N GLY A 78 -5.28 -1.64 24.27
CA GLY A 78 -5.41 -2.33 22.99
C GLY A 78 -4.90 -1.56 21.77
N ARG A 79 -4.41 -0.32 21.93
CA ARG A 79 -3.82 0.42 20.81
C ARG A 79 -2.47 -0.15 20.37
N VAL A 80 -2.17 -0.01 19.08
CA VAL A 80 -0.88 -0.33 18.48
C VAL A 80 0.16 0.65 19.04
N ARG A 81 1.09 0.16 19.88
CA ARG A 81 2.21 0.97 20.44
C ARG A 81 3.38 1.10 19.46
N ALA A 82 3.53 0.13 18.56
CA ALA A 82 4.37 0.14 17.38
C ALA A 82 3.70 -0.79 16.35
N PRO A 83 3.65 -0.43 15.05
CA PRO A 83 3.00 -1.26 14.05
C PRO A 83 3.68 -2.62 13.97
N ARG A 84 2.90 -3.69 14.12
CA ARG A 84 3.40 -5.07 14.06
C ARG A 84 4.20 -5.30 12.78
N ARG A 85 5.30 -6.04 12.87
CA ARG A 85 6.07 -6.46 11.69
C ARG A 85 5.40 -7.64 10.98
N LEU A 86 4.72 -8.50 11.73
CA LEU A 86 3.98 -9.66 11.21
C LEU A 86 2.49 -9.34 11.12
N ARG A 87 2.08 -8.65 10.03
CA ARG A 87 0.72 -8.09 9.88
C ARG A 87 -0.30 -9.05 9.25
N ALA A 88 -1.55 -8.89 9.67
CA ALA A 88 -2.73 -9.48 9.03
C ALA A 88 -3.00 -8.83 7.65
N PRO A 89 -3.70 -9.50 6.70
CA PRO A 89 -4.28 -10.85 6.83
C PRO A 89 -3.30 -11.99 6.56
N LEU A 90 -2.06 -11.69 6.15
CA LEU A 90 -1.07 -12.70 5.80
C LEU A 90 -0.64 -13.50 7.04
N PHE A 91 -0.21 -12.82 8.09
CA PHE A 91 0.19 -13.47 9.34
C PHE A 91 -0.97 -13.50 10.34
N THR A 92 -1.24 -14.69 10.89
CA THR A 92 -2.17 -14.88 12.02
C THR A 92 -1.36 -14.89 13.30
N ALA A 93 -1.62 -13.94 14.20
CA ALA A 93 -0.93 -13.85 15.48
C ALA A 93 -1.02 -15.15 16.29
N SER A 94 0.09 -15.55 16.91
CA SER A 94 0.15 -16.61 17.92
C SER A 94 0.62 -16.05 19.26
N THR A 95 0.33 -16.75 20.35
CA THR A 95 0.74 -16.36 21.70
C THR A 95 2.00 -17.13 22.08
N PRO A 96 3.13 -16.45 22.31
CA PRO A 96 4.34 -17.12 22.78
C PRO A 96 4.18 -17.59 24.23
N HIS A 97 4.85 -18.67 24.61
CA HIS A 97 4.74 -19.27 25.95
C HIS A 97 6.09 -19.47 26.62
N ALA A 98 6.16 -19.15 27.92
CA ALA A 98 7.33 -19.35 28.77
C ALA A 98 6.97 -20.26 29.96
N TRP A 99 7.97 -20.91 30.56
CA TRP A 99 7.76 -21.79 31.70
C TRP A 99 7.72 -21.01 33.01
N ASP A 100 6.65 -21.18 33.76
CA ASP A 100 6.47 -20.72 35.13
C ASP A 100 6.53 -21.92 36.10
N PRO A 101 7.35 -21.87 37.17
CA PRO A 101 7.48 -22.99 38.11
C PRO A 101 6.18 -23.40 38.84
N LEU A 102 5.21 -22.49 38.96
CA LEU A 102 3.94 -22.74 39.66
C LEU A 102 2.82 -23.14 38.71
N HIS A 103 2.79 -22.55 37.52
CA HIS A 103 1.68 -22.64 36.57
C HIS A 103 2.02 -23.42 35.29
N GLY A 104 3.26 -23.87 35.13
CA GLY A 104 3.72 -24.56 33.93
C GLY A 104 3.91 -23.60 32.75
N TRP A 105 3.61 -24.03 31.53
CA TRP A 105 3.72 -23.16 30.35
C TRP A 105 2.58 -22.14 30.31
N VAL A 106 2.92 -20.86 30.37
CA VAL A 106 1.97 -19.74 30.37
C VAL A 106 2.34 -18.73 29.28
N PRO A 107 1.40 -17.87 28.82
CA PRO A 107 1.72 -16.78 27.91
C PRO A 107 2.91 -15.95 28.39
N ALA A 108 3.88 -15.75 27.51
CA ALA A 108 5.12 -15.06 27.84
C ALA A 108 4.93 -13.53 27.87
N GLU A 109 5.50 -12.88 28.88
CA GLU A 109 5.71 -11.43 28.88
C GLU A 109 7.10 -11.11 28.30
N PRO A 110 7.27 -9.98 27.58
CA PRO A 110 8.58 -9.60 27.05
C PRO A 110 9.58 -9.34 28.17
N LEU A 111 10.69 -10.09 28.17
CA LEU A 111 11.80 -9.88 29.10
C LEU A 111 12.76 -8.78 28.58
N PRO A 112 13.58 -8.16 29.43
CA PRO A 112 14.63 -7.22 28.99
C PRO A 112 15.71 -7.94 28.18
N THR A 113 16.26 -7.29 27.15
CA THR A 113 17.39 -7.82 26.38
C THR A 113 18.72 -7.73 27.13
N VAL A 114 19.55 -8.75 26.94
CA VAL A 114 20.96 -8.70 27.30
C VAL A 114 21.77 -8.51 26.01
N PRO A 115 22.60 -7.46 25.90
CA PRO A 115 23.41 -7.23 24.70
C PRO A 115 24.34 -8.42 24.42
N ARG A 116 24.33 -8.92 23.18
CA ARG A 116 25.22 -9.98 22.70
C ARG A 116 25.94 -9.53 21.41
N PRO A 117 27.19 -9.97 21.18
CA PRO A 117 27.97 -9.56 20.01
C PRO A 117 27.47 -10.17 18.69
N PHE A 118 26.75 -11.30 18.77
CA PHE A 118 26.12 -11.97 17.65
C PHE A 118 24.82 -12.65 18.11
N THR A 119 23.90 -12.89 17.18
CA THR A 119 22.71 -13.71 17.39
C THR A 119 22.92 -15.05 16.70
N THR A 120 22.75 -16.16 17.43
CA THR A 120 22.86 -17.51 16.86
C THR A 120 21.49 -18.09 16.53
N VAL A 121 21.33 -18.56 15.29
CA VAL A 121 20.09 -19.19 14.82
C VAL A 121 20.40 -20.61 14.35
N LEU A 122 19.79 -21.60 15.00
CA LEU A 122 19.87 -23.00 14.64
C LEU A 122 18.58 -23.44 13.94
N THR A 123 18.71 -24.12 12.81
CA THR A 123 17.59 -24.86 12.21
C THR A 123 17.89 -26.34 12.07
N TRP A 124 16.91 -27.20 12.35
CA TRP A 124 17.08 -28.63 12.25
C TRP A 124 15.75 -29.36 11.95
N ASN A 125 15.71 -30.13 10.88
CA ASN A 125 14.70 -31.18 10.69
C ASN A 125 15.02 -32.39 11.59
N VAL A 126 14.14 -32.73 12.53
CA VAL A 126 14.45 -33.61 13.68
C VAL A 126 13.89 -35.03 13.59
N LEU A 127 13.57 -35.49 12.37
CA LEU A 127 13.07 -36.84 12.02
C LEU A 127 11.59 -37.08 12.41
N TRP A 128 10.76 -37.49 11.43
CA TRP A 128 9.36 -37.90 11.62
C TRP A 128 9.19 -39.43 11.72
N ASP A 129 8.69 -39.94 12.85
CA ASP A 129 8.61 -41.38 13.22
C ASP A 129 7.31 -42.11 12.78
N ARG A 130 6.61 -41.68 11.72
CA ARG A 130 5.23 -42.18 11.46
C ARG A 130 5.15 -43.45 10.61
N TYR A 131 6.22 -43.85 9.90
CA TYR A 131 6.15 -44.94 8.92
C TYR A 131 7.17 -46.08 9.12
N ASP A 132 8.25 -45.88 9.87
CA ASP A 132 9.35 -46.85 10.02
C ASP A 132 9.89 -46.97 11.47
N SER A 133 9.02 -46.86 12.49
CA SER A 133 9.41 -46.83 13.92
C SER A 133 10.27 -48.00 14.37
N ASP A 134 10.07 -49.19 13.80
CA ASP A 134 10.86 -50.40 14.07
C ASP A 134 12.31 -50.35 13.51
N ARG A 135 12.64 -49.33 12.71
CA ARG A 135 13.91 -49.24 11.95
C ARG A 135 14.78 -48.04 12.34
N ILE A 136 14.27 -47.12 13.16
CA ILE A 136 14.90 -45.81 13.37
C ILE A 136 15.42 -45.55 14.79
N ASP A 137 15.23 -46.45 15.75
CA ASP A 137 15.79 -46.38 17.12
C ASP A 137 15.46 -45.04 17.85
N THR A 138 14.27 -44.47 17.66
CA THR A 138 13.88 -43.12 18.13
C THR A 138 14.18 -42.87 19.61
N ALA A 139 13.90 -43.85 20.48
CA ALA A 139 14.13 -43.73 21.92
C ALA A 139 15.61 -43.51 22.28
N ARG A 140 16.54 -44.02 21.47
CA ARG A 140 18.00 -43.84 21.65
C ARG A 140 18.49 -42.53 21.07
N ARG A 141 17.82 -41.99 20.04
CA ARG A 141 18.23 -40.75 19.34
C ARG A 141 17.74 -39.47 20.00
N ARG A 142 16.54 -39.47 20.60
CA ARG A 142 16.00 -38.28 21.28
C ARG A 142 16.95 -37.68 22.34
N PRO A 143 17.59 -38.47 23.23
CA PRO A 143 18.59 -37.93 24.16
C PRO A 143 19.80 -37.30 23.46
N LEU A 144 20.26 -37.89 22.34
CA LEU A 144 21.35 -37.34 21.54
C LEU A 144 20.96 -35.99 20.95
N LEU A 145 19.76 -35.90 20.35
CA LEU A 145 19.22 -34.65 19.82
C LEU A 145 19.14 -33.57 20.90
N PHE A 146 18.61 -33.88 22.09
CA PHE A 146 18.54 -32.90 23.18
C PHE A 146 19.92 -32.47 23.67
N GLY A 147 20.89 -33.39 23.71
CA GLY A 147 22.29 -33.10 24.04
C GLY A 147 22.93 -32.15 23.03
N GLU A 148 22.77 -32.42 21.74
CA GLU A 148 23.28 -31.56 20.65
C GLU A 148 22.59 -30.18 20.65
N LEU A 149 21.27 -30.11 20.83
CA LEU A 149 20.53 -28.84 20.94
C LEU A 149 21.01 -28.00 22.13
N ALA A 150 21.24 -28.64 23.29
CA ALA A 150 21.76 -27.97 24.47
C ALA A 150 23.22 -27.49 24.26
N ALA A 151 24.06 -28.32 23.64
CA ALA A 151 25.46 -27.99 23.36
C ALA A 151 25.62 -26.89 22.30
N ALA A 152 24.70 -26.81 21.33
CA ALA A 152 24.69 -25.76 20.32
C ALA A 152 24.44 -24.37 20.91
N ASP A 153 23.81 -24.30 22.10
CA ASP A 153 23.56 -23.09 22.87
C ASP A 153 23.05 -21.92 21.99
N ALA A 154 22.05 -22.19 21.16
CA ALA A 154 21.57 -21.22 20.15
C ALA A 154 20.57 -20.21 20.74
N ASP A 155 20.64 -18.94 20.32
CA ASP A 155 19.71 -17.90 20.77
C ASP A 155 18.29 -18.13 20.25
N VAL A 156 18.18 -18.64 19.02
CA VAL A 156 16.92 -19.09 18.41
C VAL A 156 17.11 -20.49 17.84
N ILE A 157 16.18 -21.40 18.17
CA ILE A 157 16.15 -22.78 17.66
C ILE A 157 14.85 -22.96 16.87
N ALA A 158 14.96 -23.33 15.60
CA ALA A 158 13.84 -23.61 14.71
C ALA A 158 13.83 -25.07 14.30
N LEU A 159 12.81 -25.82 14.73
CA LEU A 159 12.70 -27.25 14.47
C LEU A 159 11.59 -27.54 13.46
N GLN A 160 11.86 -28.53 12.59
CA GLN A 160 10.90 -29.05 11.61
C GLN A 160 10.64 -30.53 11.89
N GLU A 161 9.43 -31.00 11.56
CA GLU A 161 8.98 -32.38 11.81
C GLU A 161 8.85 -32.73 13.31
N VAL A 162 8.55 -31.73 14.14
CA VAL A 162 8.35 -31.96 15.57
C VAL A 162 7.03 -32.68 15.85
N GLU A 163 7.14 -33.88 16.41
CA GLU A 163 5.99 -34.65 16.89
C GLU A 163 5.59 -34.26 18.32
N PRO A 164 4.31 -34.45 18.72
CA PRO A 164 3.84 -34.12 20.07
C PRO A 164 4.67 -34.73 21.21
N ASP A 165 5.07 -35.99 21.09
CA ASP A 165 5.89 -36.67 22.10
C ASP A 165 7.32 -36.11 22.18
N LEU A 166 7.87 -35.69 21.04
CA LEU A 166 9.17 -35.03 20.99
C LEU A 166 9.09 -33.65 21.62
N LEU A 167 8.04 -32.88 21.32
CA LEU A 167 7.77 -31.59 21.94
C LEU A 167 7.65 -31.74 23.45
N ALA A 168 6.84 -32.69 23.94
CA ALA A 168 6.65 -32.94 25.36
C ALA A 168 7.97 -33.26 26.09
N ALA A 169 8.84 -34.06 25.47
CA ALA A 169 10.15 -34.39 26.02
C ALA A 169 11.16 -33.21 25.94
N LEU A 170 11.09 -32.39 24.88
CA LEU A 170 11.92 -31.20 24.71
C LEU A 170 11.57 -30.11 25.74
N ILE A 171 10.28 -29.79 25.90
CA ILE A 171 9.83 -28.77 26.87
C ILE A 171 9.94 -29.24 28.33
N ALA A 172 10.25 -30.52 28.55
CA ALA A 172 10.60 -31.05 29.85
C ALA A 172 12.09 -30.84 30.21
N GLN A 173 12.93 -30.49 29.24
CA GLN A 173 14.36 -30.29 29.49
C GLN A 173 14.59 -29.09 30.43
N PRO A 174 15.47 -29.21 31.44
CA PRO A 174 15.73 -28.13 32.38
C PRO A 174 16.19 -26.83 31.71
N TRP A 175 17.06 -26.93 30.70
CA TRP A 175 17.60 -25.77 29.98
C TRP A 175 16.55 -25.05 29.13
N VAL A 176 15.55 -25.78 28.60
CA VAL A 176 14.42 -25.19 27.86
C VAL A 176 13.55 -24.40 28.82
N ARG A 177 13.13 -25.03 29.93
CA ARG A 177 12.29 -24.39 30.95
C ARG A 177 12.94 -23.17 31.60
N ALA A 178 14.27 -23.18 31.76
CA ALA A 178 14.98 -22.08 32.39
C ALA A 178 15.13 -20.85 31.48
N HIS A 179 15.19 -21.03 30.16
CA HIS A 179 15.72 -19.99 29.27
C HIS A 179 14.96 -19.75 27.98
N TYR A 180 14.01 -20.60 27.58
CA TYR A 180 13.37 -20.49 26.27
C TYR A 180 11.89 -20.14 26.34
N THR A 181 11.49 -19.25 25.43
CA THR A 181 10.11 -18.95 25.06
C THR A 181 9.77 -19.70 23.77
N LEU A 182 8.61 -20.34 23.70
CA LEU A 182 8.08 -20.97 22.49
C LEU A 182 7.21 -19.98 21.71
N ASP A 183 7.19 -20.09 20.38
CA ASP A 183 6.34 -19.30 19.49
C ASP A 183 4.84 -19.65 19.56
N VAL A 184 4.50 -20.74 20.25
CA VAL A 184 3.15 -21.30 20.39
C VAL A 184 2.84 -21.84 21.77
N ASP A 185 1.54 -22.03 22.00
CA ASP A 185 1.02 -22.87 23.08
C ASP A 185 1.44 -24.33 22.86
N PRO A 186 2.28 -24.90 23.76
CA PRO A 186 2.74 -26.28 23.64
C PRO A 186 1.61 -27.31 23.87
N THR A 187 0.45 -26.90 24.38
CA THR A 187 -0.74 -27.74 24.54
C THR A 187 -1.74 -27.59 23.39
N GLY A 188 -1.50 -26.64 22.48
CA GLY A 188 -2.34 -26.35 21.34
C GLY A 188 -2.12 -27.31 20.14
N PRO A 189 -3.05 -27.32 19.17
CA PRO A 189 -3.01 -28.25 18.03
C PRO A 189 -2.01 -27.84 16.93
N ASP A 190 -1.34 -26.68 17.06
CA ASP A 190 -0.55 -26.11 15.97
C ASP A 190 0.69 -26.94 15.62
N VAL A 191 1.37 -27.48 16.63
CA VAL A 191 2.56 -28.31 16.41
C VAL A 191 2.17 -29.64 15.78
N ASP A 192 1.13 -30.31 16.30
CA ASP A 192 0.59 -31.54 15.71
C ASP A 192 0.19 -31.36 14.23
N ARG A 193 -0.37 -30.20 13.89
CA ARG A 193 -0.79 -29.89 12.52
C ARG A 193 0.36 -29.62 11.55
N THR A 194 1.43 -28.97 12.00
CA THR A 194 2.46 -28.38 11.11
C THR A 194 3.87 -28.90 11.31
N GLY A 195 4.17 -29.48 12.46
CA GLY A 195 5.50 -29.95 12.85
C GLY A 195 6.54 -28.82 13.02
N LEU A 196 6.10 -27.56 13.21
CA LEU A 196 6.99 -26.40 13.33
C LEU A 196 6.95 -25.82 14.74
N VAL A 197 8.13 -25.66 15.33
CA VAL A 197 8.35 -25.04 16.63
C VAL A 197 9.56 -24.12 16.55
N VAL A 198 9.42 -22.89 17.06
CA VAL A 198 10.53 -21.96 17.23
C VAL A 198 10.67 -21.61 18.70
N LEU A 199 11.87 -21.79 19.24
CA LEU A 199 12.23 -21.45 20.60
C LEU A 199 13.21 -20.29 20.59
N SER A 200 13.06 -19.32 21.50
CA SER A 200 14.00 -18.22 21.64
C SER A 200 14.37 -17.95 23.09
N ARG A 201 15.66 -17.68 23.33
CA ARG A 201 16.17 -17.08 24.58
C ARG A 201 16.12 -15.56 24.57
N LEU A 202 15.94 -14.98 23.38
CA LEU A 202 15.78 -13.54 23.22
C LEU A 202 14.32 -13.17 23.49
N PRO A 203 14.06 -11.93 23.95
CA PRO A 203 12.69 -11.47 24.16
C PRO A 203 11.88 -11.55 22.87
N VAL A 204 10.80 -12.32 22.90
CA VAL A 204 9.86 -12.45 21.78
C VAL A 204 8.87 -11.29 21.84
N LEU A 205 8.98 -10.38 20.87
CA LEU A 205 8.12 -9.21 20.72
C LEU A 205 6.80 -9.56 20.03
N GLU A 206 6.85 -10.44 19.03
CA GLU A 206 5.68 -10.90 18.28
C GLU A 206 5.86 -12.37 17.91
N ALA A 207 4.76 -13.11 17.84
CA ALA A 207 4.70 -14.42 17.20
C ALA A 207 3.51 -14.48 16.24
N ALA A 208 3.68 -15.15 15.11
CA ALA A 208 2.63 -15.36 14.13
C ALA A 208 2.88 -16.57 13.24
N ARG A 209 1.80 -17.07 12.62
CA ARG A 209 1.84 -18.17 11.65
C ARG A 209 1.25 -17.75 10.30
N PHE A 210 1.79 -18.30 9.23
CA PHE A 210 1.28 -18.13 7.87
C PHE A 210 1.03 -19.49 7.21
N PRO A 211 -0.22 -19.86 6.87
CA PRO A 211 -0.53 -21.18 6.32
C PRO A 211 -0.16 -21.30 4.83
N LEU A 212 0.65 -22.29 4.50
CA LEU A 212 1.00 -22.69 3.13
C LEU A 212 0.11 -23.82 2.58
N GLY A 213 -0.71 -24.42 3.44
CA GLY A 213 -1.67 -25.48 3.15
C GLY A 213 -2.25 -26.05 4.46
N ALA A 214 -2.86 -27.24 4.40
CA ALA A 214 -3.45 -27.87 5.59
C ALA A 214 -2.41 -28.28 6.66
N HIS A 215 -1.22 -28.71 6.22
CA HIS A 215 -0.15 -29.25 7.08
C HIS A 215 1.20 -28.55 6.89
N LYS A 216 1.22 -27.43 6.17
CA LYS A 216 2.44 -26.69 5.82
C LYS A 216 2.20 -25.23 6.17
N ALA A 217 3.16 -24.61 6.84
CA ALA A 217 3.06 -23.25 7.32
C ALA A 217 4.45 -22.61 7.42
N VAL A 218 4.46 -21.32 7.73
CA VAL A 218 5.60 -20.61 8.29
C VAL A 218 5.26 -20.27 9.73
N SER A 219 6.19 -20.53 10.65
CA SER A 219 6.15 -20.01 12.03
C SER A 219 7.15 -18.89 12.14
N ALA A 220 6.71 -17.70 12.53
CA ALA A 220 7.57 -16.51 12.61
C ALA A 220 7.49 -15.87 13.99
N ILE A 221 8.65 -15.50 14.52
CA ILE A 221 8.79 -14.67 15.71
C ILE A 221 9.58 -13.41 15.38
N VAL A 222 9.29 -12.34 16.10
CA VAL A 222 10.12 -11.13 16.14
C VAL A 222 10.83 -11.14 17.47
N VAL A 223 12.15 -11.12 17.47
CA VAL A 223 12.98 -11.11 18.68
C VAL A 223 13.74 -9.80 18.79
N GLU A 224 13.90 -9.30 20.00
CA GLU A 224 14.75 -8.13 20.24
C GLU A 224 16.22 -8.56 20.34
N THR A 225 17.09 -7.92 19.56
CA THR A 225 18.55 -8.20 19.54
C THR A 225 19.34 -6.96 19.92
N GLY A 226 20.66 -7.11 20.09
CA GLY A 226 21.55 -5.93 20.28
C GLY A 226 21.55 -4.95 19.08
N GLY A 227 21.12 -5.40 17.90
CA GLY A 227 20.99 -4.59 16.68
C GLY A 227 19.56 -4.16 16.36
N GLY A 228 18.61 -4.35 17.28
CA GLY A 228 17.18 -4.07 17.08
C GLY A 228 16.35 -5.33 16.76
N PRO A 229 15.06 -5.16 16.39
CA PRO A 229 14.16 -6.27 16.14
C PRO A 229 14.54 -7.12 14.92
N LEU A 230 14.64 -8.43 15.11
CA LEU A 230 14.96 -9.43 14.08
C LEU A 230 13.77 -10.37 13.88
N VAL A 231 13.32 -10.52 12.64
CA VAL A 231 12.31 -11.54 12.31
C VAL A 231 13.01 -12.88 12.06
N VAL A 232 12.65 -13.92 12.81
CA VAL A 232 13.11 -15.29 12.56
C VAL A 232 11.91 -16.15 12.21
N ALA A 233 11.95 -16.78 11.05
CA ALA A 233 10.85 -17.56 10.50
C ALA A 233 11.29 -18.96 10.11
N ALA A 234 10.59 -19.98 10.58
CA ALA A 234 10.81 -21.39 10.25
C ALA A 234 9.77 -21.88 9.24
N THR A 235 10.22 -22.65 8.25
CA THR A 235 9.36 -23.30 7.27
C THR A 235 9.83 -24.73 6.99
N HIS A 236 8.92 -25.57 6.53
CA HIS A 236 9.25 -26.90 6.03
C HIS A 236 8.45 -27.10 4.74
N LEU A 237 9.11 -27.13 3.58
CA LEU A 237 8.43 -27.25 2.30
C LEU A 237 8.05 -28.71 1.98
N THR A 238 7.28 -28.91 0.91
CA THR A 238 6.89 -30.26 0.49
C THR A 238 8.08 -31.07 -0.03
N SER A 239 8.24 -32.30 0.48
CA SER A 239 9.27 -33.26 0.07
C SER A 239 8.97 -33.95 -1.27
N ASP A 240 9.98 -34.61 -1.82
CA ASP A 240 9.88 -35.31 -3.11
C ASP A 240 9.08 -36.63 -3.03
N HIS A 241 8.74 -37.10 -1.82
CA HIS A 241 7.81 -38.22 -1.59
C HIS A 241 6.36 -37.90 -1.96
N THR A 242 6.01 -36.61 -2.06
CA THR A 242 4.66 -36.17 -2.40
C THR A 242 4.46 -36.11 -3.91
N ALA A 243 3.33 -36.64 -4.41
CA ALA A 243 2.94 -36.46 -5.82
C ALA A 243 2.90 -34.97 -6.22
N ASN A 244 3.58 -34.64 -7.33
CA ASN A 244 3.84 -33.27 -7.80
C ASN A 244 4.61 -32.38 -6.80
N GLY A 245 5.46 -32.98 -5.95
CA GLY A 245 6.27 -32.30 -4.93
C GLY A 245 7.00 -31.05 -5.43
N PRO A 246 7.77 -31.11 -6.53
CA PRO A 246 8.49 -29.93 -7.05
C PRO A 246 7.59 -28.75 -7.44
N ALA A 247 6.40 -29.01 -7.99
CA ALA A 247 5.45 -27.96 -8.37
C ALA A 247 4.79 -27.34 -7.12
N LYS A 248 4.39 -28.17 -6.15
CA LYS A 248 3.85 -27.72 -4.86
C LYS A 248 4.86 -26.88 -4.09
N ARG A 249 6.11 -27.33 -4.02
CA ARG A 249 7.23 -26.61 -3.39
C ARG A 249 7.46 -25.25 -4.06
N ARG A 250 7.40 -25.16 -5.39
CA ARG A 250 7.50 -23.89 -6.12
C ARG A 250 6.38 -22.92 -5.75
N ALA A 251 5.14 -23.40 -5.69
CA ALA A 251 4.00 -22.58 -5.29
C ALA A 251 4.11 -22.10 -3.83
N GLN A 252 4.53 -22.99 -2.91
CA GLN A 252 4.77 -22.64 -1.52
C GLN A 252 5.87 -21.58 -1.39
N LEU A 253 6.99 -21.76 -2.08
CA LEU A 253 8.10 -20.80 -2.08
C LEU A 253 7.69 -19.43 -2.61
N GLY A 254 6.85 -19.37 -3.66
CA GLY A 254 6.28 -18.12 -4.16
C GLY A 254 5.40 -17.41 -3.12
N ARG A 255 4.57 -18.16 -2.39
CA ARG A 255 3.74 -17.62 -1.30
C ARG A 255 4.58 -17.13 -0.12
N VAL A 256 5.68 -17.81 0.22
CA VAL A 256 6.62 -17.35 1.24
C VAL A 256 7.29 -16.04 0.80
N ALA A 257 7.74 -15.95 -0.45
CA ALA A 257 8.34 -14.73 -0.99
C ALA A 257 7.35 -13.54 -0.96
N GLU A 258 6.10 -13.76 -1.35
CA GLU A 258 5.03 -12.76 -1.28
C GLU A 258 4.77 -12.31 0.17
N ALA A 259 4.69 -13.26 1.11
CA ALA A 259 4.43 -12.95 2.52
C ALA A 259 5.53 -12.08 3.14
N PHE A 260 6.80 -12.34 2.81
CA PHE A 260 7.93 -11.56 3.35
C PHE A 260 8.24 -10.29 2.55
N ALA A 261 7.72 -10.12 1.33
CA ALA A 261 7.94 -8.90 0.54
C ALA A 261 7.48 -7.62 1.26
N GLY A 262 6.42 -7.72 2.08
CA GLY A 262 5.87 -6.61 2.87
C GLY A 262 6.35 -6.54 4.33
N VAL A 263 7.26 -7.43 4.76
CA VAL A 263 7.83 -7.40 6.12
C VAL A 263 9.04 -6.47 6.13
N GLU A 264 9.05 -5.47 7.00
CA GLU A 264 10.14 -4.48 7.11
C GLU A 264 11.27 -4.96 8.05
N GLY A 265 12.51 -4.57 7.73
CA GLY A 265 13.70 -4.87 8.54
C GLY A 265 14.35 -6.22 8.27
N ASP A 266 15.22 -6.63 9.22
CA ASP A 266 16.02 -7.84 9.12
C ASP A 266 15.16 -9.11 9.25
N VAL A 267 15.34 -10.04 8.31
CA VAL A 267 14.60 -11.30 8.26
C VAL A 267 15.57 -12.47 8.08
N VAL A 268 15.39 -13.49 8.90
CA VAL A 268 16.06 -14.78 8.84
C VAL A 268 15.01 -15.85 8.59
N LEU A 269 15.00 -16.42 7.40
CA LEU A 269 14.13 -17.53 7.03
C LEU A 269 14.91 -18.83 7.04
N VAL A 270 14.48 -19.78 7.86
CA VAL A 270 15.19 -21.04 8.10
C VAL A 270 14.30 -22.26 7.90
N GLY A 271 14.93 -23.41 7.71
CA GLY A 271 14.26 -24.71 7.71
C GLY A 271 14.65 -25.61 6.56
N ASP A 272 13.89 -26.69 6.40
CA ASP A 272 14.05 -27.65 5.33
C ASP A 272 13.25 -27.22 4.08
N PHE A 273 13.99 -26.80 3.06
CA PHE A 273 13.40 -26.37 1.80
C PHE A 273 13.12 -27.52 0.85
N ASN A 274 13.62 -28.73 1.12
CA ASN A 274 13.52 -29.88 0.21
C ASN A 274 14.00 -29.57 -1.23
N ASP A 275 14.88 -28.58 -1.41
CA ASP A 275 15.45 -28.18 -2.71
C ASP A 275 16.96 -27.96 -2.56
N GLY A 276 17.74 -28.87 -3.16
CA GLY A 276 19.21 -28.81 -3.14
C GLY A 276 19.82 -27.76 -4.06
N GLY A 277 19.03 -27.10 -4.92
CA GLY A 277 19.52 -26.12 -5.88
C GLY A 277 19.66 -24.70 -5.31
N ARG A 278 20.02 -23.75 -6.19
CA ARG A 278 20.10 -22.31 -5.87
C ARG A 278 18.75 -21.57 -5.98
N ARG A 279 17.68 -22.26 -6.37
CA ARG A 279 16.36 -21.66 -6.61
C ARG A 279 15.75 -20.98 -5.39
N PRO A 280 15.81 -21.54 -4.16
CA PRO A 280 15.21 -20.90 -2.99
C PRO A 280 15.72 -19.48 -2.74
N ALA A 281 17.05 -19.30 -2.72
CA ALA A 281 17.67 -17.98 -2.53
C ALA A 281 17.19 -16.96 -3.59
N ALA A 282 17.20 -17.35 -4.87
CA ALA A 282 16.79 -16.48 -5.97
C ALA A 282 15.29 -16.11 -5.93
N ALA A 283 14.42 -17.07 -5.61
CA ALA A 283 12.98 -16.83 -5.54
C ALA A 283 12.58 -15.96 -4.33
N LEU A 284 13.32 -16.07 -3.23
CA LEU A 284 13.10 -15.28 -2.01
C LEU A 284 13.76 -13.90 -2.06
N GLY A 285 14.75 -13.71 -2.94
CA GLY A 285 15.59 -12.52 -2.94
C GLY A 285 16.44 -12.38 -1.67
N MET A 286 16.88 -13.51 -1.10
CA MET A 286 17.62 -13.57 0.17
C MET A 286 19.00 -14.19 -0.02
N ARG A 287 19.95 -13.82 0.84
CA ARG A 287 21.32 -14.37 0.85
C ARG A 287 21.35 -15.70 1.60
N ASP A 288 22.12 -16.66 1.11
CA ASP A 288 22.35 -17.94 1.79
C ASP A 288 23.46 -17.78 2.83
N ALA A 289 23.12 -17.90 4.11
CA ALA A 289 24.05 -17.63 5.21
C ALA A 289 25.28 -18.56 5.21
N TRP A 290 25.13 -19.79 4.74
CA TRP A 290 26.25 -20.73 4.66
C TRP A 290 27.27 -20.27 3.62
N LEU A 291 26.80 -19.90 2.43
CA LEU A 291 27.64 -19.44 1.32
C LEU A 291 28.26 -18.06 1.59
N GLU A 292 27.67 -17.29 2.50
CA GLU A 292 28.23 -16.01 2.96
C GLU A 292 29.40 -16.23 3.92
N ALA A 293 29.35 -17.27 4.76
CA ALA A 293 30.35 -17.53 5.78
C ALA A 293 31.42 -18.55 5.37
N ARG A 294 31.19 -19.35 4.32
CA ARG A 294 32.04 -20.49 3.96
C ARG A 294 32.14 -20.72 2.44
N ASP A 295 33.28 -21.25 2.02
CA ASP A 295 33.58 -21.59 0.63
C ASP A 295 33.23 -23.06 0.26
N ASP A 296 32.74 -23.85 1.21
CA ASP A 296 32.31 -25.24 1.02
C ASP A 296 30.78 -25.38 1.07
N GLU A 297 30.26 -26.49 0.52
CA GLU A 297 28.82 -26.80 0.51
C GLU A 297 28.56 -28.25 0.96
N PRO A 298 28.81 -28.61 2.24
CA PRO A 298 28.50 -29.95 2.73
C PRO A 298 26.97 -30.22 2.69
N PRO A 299 26.56 -31.49 2.54
CA PRO A 299 25.14 -31.84 2.60
C PRO A 299 24.59 -31.68 4.02
N THR A 300 23.30 -31.36 4.12
CA THR A 300 22.54 -31.46 5.39
C THR A 300 21.71 -32.73 5.42
N PHE A 301 21.56 -33.42 4.29
CA PHE A 301 20.96 -34.74 4.16
C PHE A 301 21.93 -35.63 3.37
N ASP A 302 22.53 -36.63 4.03
CA ASP A 302 23.56 -37.50 3.44
C ASP A 302 23.23 -38.99 3.62
N PRO A 303 22.50 -39.61 2.68
CA PRO A 303 22.17 -41.03 2.73
C PRO A 303 23.35 -41.96 2.45
N VAL A 304 24.53 -41.44 2.10
CA VAL A 304 25.75 -42.25 1.91
C VAL A 304 26.43 -42.51 3.25
N VAL A 305 26.44 -41.51 4.12
CA VAL A 305 27.15 -41.54 5.41
C VAL A 305 26.20 -41.79 6.59
N ASN A 306 24.99 -41.24 6.55
CA ASN A 306 23.99 -41.39 7.60
C ASN A 306 23.03 -42.54 7.25
N PRO A 307 23.11 -43.70 7.93
CA PRO A 307 22.25 -44.84 7.64
C PRO A 307 20.76 -44.52 7.84
N LEU A 308 20.43 -43.54 8.69
CA LEU A 308 19.07 -43.12 8.93
C LEU A 308 18.51 -42.35 7.72
N ALA A 309 19.30 -41.43 7.14
CA ALA A 309 18.95 -40.76 5.89
C ALA A 309 18.82 -41.73 4.71
N ALA A 310 19.57 -42.83 4.72
CA ALA A 310 19.44 -43.89 3.72
C ALA A 310 18.06 -44.58 3.74
N VAL A 311 17.39 -44.63 4.90
CA VAL A 311 16.04 -45.21 5.03
C VAL A 311 15.01 -44.34 4.32
N SER A 312 15.08 -43.01 4.48
CA SER A 312 14.11 -42.05 3.95
C SER A 312 14.43 -41.54 2.52
N SER A 313 15.62 -41.85 1.99
CA SER A 313 16.05 -41.36 0.67
C SER A 313 15.47 -42.15 -0.51
N LEU A 314 14.83 -41.45 -1.45
CA LEU A 314 14.39 -42.02 -2.73
C LEU A 314 15.51 -42.15 -3.78
N SER A 315 16.55 -41.33 -3.66
CA SER A 315 17.56 -41.17 -4.71
C SER A 315 18.96 -41.68 -4.33
N GLY A 316 19.20 -41.90 -3.03
CA GLY A 316 20.53 -42.21 -2.49
C GLY A 316 21.55 -41.08 -2.66
N ARG A 317 21.13 -39.87 -3.05
CA ARG A 317 22.01 -38.73 -3.30
C ARG A 317 22.06 -37.80 -2.08
N ARG A 318 23.26 -37.35 -1.74
CA ARG A 318 23.49 -36.28 -0.76
C ARG A 318 22.99 -34.94 -1.29
N SER A 319 22.42 -34.12 -0.41
CA SER A 319 21.91 -32.80 -0.76
C SER A 319 21.98 -31.86 0.45
N ARG A 320 22.19 -30.57 0.20
CA ARG A 320 21.98 -29.52 1.19
C ARG A 320 20.51 -29.16 1.08
N LEU A 321 19.65 -29.52 2.02
CA LEU A 321 18.20 -29.25 1.98
C LEU A 321 17.79 -28.17 2.99
N ASP A 322 18.43 -28.18 4.15
CA ASP A 322 18.27 -27.22 5.23
C ASP A 322 19.04 -25.95 4.90
N ARG A 323 18.41 -24.80 5.15
CA ARG A 323 18.96 -23.48 4.81
C ARG A 323 18.69 -22.46 5.90
N VAL A 324 19.60 -21.51 5.98
CA VAL A 324 19.40 -20.23 6.68
C VAL A 324 19.54 -19.14 5.62
N PHE A 325 18.46 -18.44 5.34
CA PHE A 325 18.41 -17.31 4.42
C PHE A 325 18.30 -16.00 5.19
N VAL A 326 19.07 -15.00 4.78
CA VAL A 326 19.17 -13.70 5.46
C VAL A 326 18.81 -12.57 4.50
N ARG A 327 18.01 -11.62 4.98
CA ARG A 327 17.65 -10.38 4.32
C ARG A 327 17.83 -9.21 5.29
N GLY A 328 18.24 -8.05 4.76
CA GLY A 328 18.50 -6.85 5.56
C GLY A 328 19.99 -6.64 5.88
N GLY A 329 20.25 -5.92 6.97
CA GLY A 329 21.58 -5.51 7.44
C GLY A 329 22.41 -6.63 8.06
N SER A 330 21.77 -7.62 8.68
CA SER A 330 22.43 -8.79 9.27
C SER A 330 23.35 -9.52 8.28
N ARG A 331 24.55 -9.89 8.76
CA ARG A 331 25.56 -10.66 8.01
C ARG A 331 25.90 -11.94 8.75
N CYS A 332 26.07 -13.03 8.01
CA CYS A 332 26.52 -14.29 8.57
C CYS A 332 28.04 -14.27 8.69
N VAL A 333 28.55 -14.35 9.92
CA VAL A 333 30.00 -14.32 10.20
C VAL A 333 30.56 -15.70 10.54
N GLY A 334 29.70 -16.72 10.58
CA GLY A 334 30.10 -18.10 10.80
C GLY A 334 28.91 -19.05 10.65
N ALA A 335 29.15 -20.23 10.11
CA ALA A 335 28.17 -21.29 10.01
C ALA A 335 28.80 -22.64 10.32
N ASP A 336 28.07 -23.50 11.03
CA ASP A 336 28.52 -24.84 11.42
C ASP A 336 27.37 -25.86 11.24
N LEU A 337 27.72 -27.12 10.96
CA LEU A 337 26.76 -28.23 11.04
C LEU A 337 26.67 -28.74 12.48
N VAL A 338 25.49 -29.18 12.89
CA VAL A 338 25.21 -29.79 14.20
C VAL A 338 24.67 -31.20 13.99
N GLY A 339 25.16 -32.17 14.77
CA GLY A 339 24.76 -33.58 14.63
C GLY A 339 25.22 -34.26 13.34
N ASP A 340 26.27 -33.76 12.67
CA ASP A 340 26.87 -34.32 11.45
C ASP A 340 27.81 -35.51 11.71
N ARG A 341 27.95 -35.91 12.97
CA ARG A 341 28.76 -37.05 13.42
C ARG A 341 27.93 -37.98 14.29
N PRO A 342 28.15 -39.31 14.19
CA PRO A 342 27.45 -40.27 15.02
C PRO A 342 28.03 -40.28 16.45
N VAL A 343 27.15 -40.38 17.44
CA VAL A 343 27.48 -40.67 18.84
C VAL A 343 27.07 -42.12 19.10
N ASP A 344 28.01 -42.95 19.57
CA ASP A 344 27.82 -44.39 19.76
C ASP A 344 27.25 -45.11 18.51
N GLY A 345 27.66 -44.65 17.33
CA GLY A 345 27.23 -45.20 16.04
C GLY A 345 25.86 -44.68 15.55
N LEU A 346 25.21 -43.76 16.26
CA LEU A 346 23.91 -43.19 15.90
C LEU A 346 24.00 -41.68 15.64
N PHE A 347 23.36 -41.25 14.55
CA PHE A 347 23.09 -39.83 14.27
C PHE A 347 21.85 -39.34 15.05
N ALA A 348 21.78 -38.07 15.40
CA ALA A 348 20.62 -37.54 16.12
C ALA A 348 19.36 -37.46 15.24
N SER A 349 19.52 -37.18 13.94
CA SER A 349 18.45 -37.07 12.94
C SER A 349 18.94 -37.61 11.58
N ASP A 350 18.04 -37.81 10.61
CA ASP A 350 18.41 -38.05 9.21
C ASP A 350 18.94 -36.79 8.51
N HIS A 351 18.67 -35.62 9.09
CA HIS A 351 19.26 -34.35 8.71
C HIS A 351 20.33 -33.88 9.71
N TYR A 352 21.21 -33.00 9.26
CA TYR A 352 22.17 -32.27 10.09
C TYR A 352 21.68 -30.84 10.30
N GLY A 353 21.73 -30.36 11.54
CA GLY A 353 21.34 -29.00 11.87
C GLY A 353 22.30 -27.97 11.27
N VAL A 354 21.79 -26.78 10.98
CA VAL A 354 22.58 -25.65 10.48
C VAL A 354 22.55 -24.53 11.51
N LEU A 355 23.70 -24.27 12.14
CA LEU A 355 23.90 -23.17 13.09
C LEU A 355 24.54 -21.99 12.37
N ALA A 356 23.86 -20.85 12.33
CA ALA A 356 24.38 -19.59 11.78
C ALA A 356 24.65 -18.58 12.89
N ARG A 357 25.81 -17.90 12.84
CA ARG A 357 26.15 -16.76 13.70
C ARG A 357 25.95 -15.48 12.90
N LEU A 358 24.95 -14.71 13.31
CA LEU A 358 24.58 -13.47 12.66
C LEU A 358 25.15 -12.30 13.45
N ALA A 359 26.08 -11.57 12.85
CA ALA A 359 26.47 -10.28 13.39
C ALA A 359 25.43 -9.27 12.92
N ALA A 360 24.84 -8.55 13.88
CA ALA A 360 24.36 -7.23 13.57
C ALA A 360 25.58 -6.47 13.07
N VAL A 361 25.57 -6.07 11.81
CA VAL A 361 26.44 -4.98 11.41
C VAL A 361 25.96 -3.86 12.33
N ALA A 362 26.78 -3.47 13.33
CA ALA A 362 26.53 -2.22 14.06
C ALA A 362 26.13 -1.20 13.00
N PRO A 363 25.22 -0.27 13.26
CA PRO A 363 24.98 0.77 12.29
C PRO A 363 26.26 1.63 12.15
N SER A 364 27.34 1.13 11.52
CA SER A 364 27.60 1.48 10.13
C SER A 364 26.27 1.88 9.53
N VAL A 365 25.93 3.15 9.68
CA VAL A 365 25.91 4.16 8.63
C VAL A 365 26.13 3.70 7.17
N ALA A 366 26.07 2.42 6.83
CA ALA A 366 25.18 1.95 5.81
C ALA A 366 23.76 2.22 6.31
N ALA A 367 23.36 3.50 6.26
CA ALA A 367 21.98 3.87 6.13
C ALA A 367 21.32 2.89 5.16
N ASP A 368 20.07 2.52 5.36
CA ASP A 368 19.29 1.91 4.28
C ASP A 368 19.39 2.86 3.08
N VAL A 369 20.33 2.56 2.17
CA VAL A 369 20.67 3.49 1.10
C VAL A 369 19.66 3.29 -0.01
N LEU A 370 19.03 4.38 -0.41
CA LEU A 370 18.16 4.40 -1.57
C LEU A 370 18.98 4.79 -2.80
N ASP A 371 19.39 3.78 -3.55
CA ASP A 371 20.07 3.93 -4.85
C ASP A 371 19.07 4.19 -6.00
N SER A 372 18.16 5.15 -5.79
CA SER A 372 17.23 5.58 -6.85
C SER A 372 17.89 6.64 -7.73
N PRO A 373 17.79 6.56 -9.08
CA PRO A 373 18.34 7.56 -9.97
C PRO A 373 17.80 8.97 -9.65
N PRO A 374 18.67 9.97 -9.45
CA PRO A 374 18.23 11.32 -9.11
C PRO A 374 17.48 11.99 -10.27
N THR A 375 16.59 12.93 -9.93
CA THR A 375 15.85 13.74 -10.89
C THR A 375 15.97 15.24 -10.58
N PRO A 376 16.15 16.12 -11.59
CA PRO A 376 16.17 17.58 -11.39
C PRO A 376 14.77 18.16 -11.06
N ARG A 377 13.79 17.29 -10.80
CA ARG A 377 12.41 17.63 -10.44
C ARG A 377 12.21 17.68 -8.94
N THR A 378 13.17 17.24 -8.13
CA THR A 378 13.06 17.18 -6.67
C THR A 378 14.32 17.68 -5.99
N ALA A 379 14.16 18.15 -4.75
CA ALA A 379 15.25 18.64 -3.92
C ALA A 379 14.91 18.54 -2.42
N VAL A 380 15.94 18.49 -1.58
CA VAL A 380 15.86 18.66 -0.13
C VAL A 380 16.48 20.01 0.22
N VAL A 381 15.73 20.86 0.93
CA VAL A 381 16.12 22.25 1.20
C VAL A 381 15.78 22.65 2.63
N TRP A 382 16.35 23.76 3.09
CA TRP A 382 15.78 24.56 4.18
C TRP A 382 15.07 25.78 3.60
N LEU A 383 13.92 26.15 4.19
CA LEU A 383 13.11 27.30 3.80
C LEU A 383 13.26 28.43 4.84
N PRO A 384 14.01 29.52 4.55
CA PRO A 384 14.26 30.61 5.49
C PRO A 384 13.08 31.57 5.63
N GLY A 385 12.87 32.09 6.85
CA GLY A 385 12.25 33.42 7.05
C GLY A 385 13.35 34.50 7.12
N PRO A 386 13.06 35.80 6.87
CA PRO A 386 11.76 36.37 6.50
C PRO A 386 11.47 36.17 4.99
N TRP A 387 10.36 35.49 4.69
CA TRP A 387 10.09 34.97 3.35
C TRP A 387 9.73 36.04 2.33
N GLU A 388 8.91 37.02 2.73
CA GLU A 388 8.32 38.00 1.82
C GLU A 388 9.37 38.96 1.24
N GLU A 389 10.30 39.43 2.07
CA GLU A 389 11.35 40.36 1.69
C GLU A 389 12.36 39.72 0.74
N VAL A 390 12.78 38.49 1.05
CA VAL A 390 13.69 37.72 0.20
C VAL A 390 13.01 37.39 -1.13
N GLU A 391 11.76 36.95 -1.11
CA GLU A 391 11.00 36.64 -2.31
C GLU A 391 10.76 37.87 -3.18
N ARG A 392 10.50 39.05 -2.59
CA ARG A 392 10.37 40.31 -3.34
C ARG A 392 11.66 40.63 -4.11
N VAL A 393 12.81 40.57 -3.45
CA VAL A 393 14.11 40.81 -4.11
C VAL A 393 14.37 39.78 -5.20
N ARG A 394 14.04 38.50 -4.96
CA ARG A 394 14.18 37.44 -5.97
C ARG A 394 13.29 37.67 -7.18
N ARG A 395 12.03 38.08 -7.02
CA ARG A 395 11.14 38.39 -8.15
C ARG A 395 11.68 39.52 -9.04
N GLU A 396 12.40 40.47 -8.46
CA GLU A 396 13.03 41.58 -9.18
C GLU A 396 14.35 41.18 -9.87
N HIS A 397 15.12 40.24 -9.30
CA HIS A 397 16.53 40.04 -9.66
C HIS A 397 16.96 38.59 -9.96
N ASP A 398 16.11 37.59 -9.72
CA ASP A 398 16.35 36.16 -9.97
C ASP A 398 15.38 35.63 -11.03
N HIS A 399 15.88 35.33 -12.23
CA HIS A 399 15.10 34.70 -13.31
C HIS A 399 14.47 33.34 -12.94
N ARG A 400 14.85 32.76 -11.80
CA ARG A 400 14.31 31.49 -11.28
C ARG A 400 13.28 31.67 -10.17
N ALA A 401 12.94 32.91 -9.79
CA ALA A 401 11.99 33.19 -8.72
C ALA A 401 10.62 32.54 -8.95
N ASP A 402 10.14 32.46 -10.18
CA ASP A 402 8.86 31.80 -10.48
C ASP A 402 8.91 30.27 -10.38
N ARG A 403 10.12 29.68 -10.40
CA ARG A 403 10.31 28.23 -10.36
C ARG A 403 10.70 27.72 -8.97
N TRP A 404 11.38 28.54 -8.19
CA TRP A 404 11.94 28.15 -6.89
C TRP A 404 11.48 29.12 -5.81
N PRO A 405 11.00 28.64 -4.64
CA PRO A 405 10.86 29.48 -3.47
C PRO A 405 12.22 29.96 -2.93
N PRO A 406 12.29 30.93 -2.01
CA PRO A 406 13.49 31.22 -1.25
C PRO A 406 13.93 29.98 -0.47
N HIS A 407 15.19 29.57 -0.63
CA HIS A 407 15.67 28.32 -0.05
C HIS A 407 17.18 28.28 0.09
N VAL A 408 17.66 27.40 0.98
CA VAL A 408 19.05 26.91 1.00
C VAL A 408 19.02 25.44 0.59
N THR A 409 19.72 25.10 -0.49
CA THR A 409 19.76 23.72 -1.00
C THR A 409 20.68 22.85 -0.16
N LEU A 410 20.17 21.71 0.31
CA LEU A 410 20.99 20.65 0.93
C LEU A 410 21.29 19.55 -0.10
N LEU A 411 20.28 19.13 -0.87
CA LEU A 411 20.42 18.11 -1.90
C LEU A 411 19.58 18.49 -3.11
N PHE A 412 20.21 18.74 -4.27
CA PHE A 412 19.51 18.99 -5.53
C PHE A 412 19.72 17.83 -6.49
N GLY A 413 18.66 17.44 -7.19
CA GLY A 413 18.66 16.16 -7.87
C GLY A 413 18.39 15.05 -6.86
N PHE A 414 17.24 15.11 -6.20
CA PHE A 414 16.83 14.09 -5.24
C PHE A 414 16.11 12.93 -5.96
N VAL A 415 15.50 11.99 -5.24
CA VAL A 415 14.77 10.87 -5.84
C VAL A 415 13.44 11.33 -6.48
N PRO A 416 12.85 10.56 -7.42
CA PRO A 416 11.51 10.82 -7.96
C PRO A 416 10.42 10.74 -6.88
N GLU A 417 9.27 11.39 -7.09
CA GLU A 417 8.18 11.39 -6.09
C GLU A 417 7.63 9.98 -5.82
N ALA A 418 7.70 9.08 -6.80
CA ALA A 418 7.31 7.67 -6.66
C ALA A 418 8.11 6.90 -5.59
N ASP A 419 9.29 7.41 -5.23
CA ASP A 419 10.15 6.84 -4.20
C ASP A 419 10.05 7.59 -2.85
N PHE A 420 9.23 8.63 -2.72
CA PHE A 420 9.13 9.41 -1.48
C PHE A 420 8.65 8.57 -0.28
N ASP A 421 7.80 7.57 -0.51
CA ASP A 421 7.36 6.64 0.55
C ASP A 421 8.54 5.88 1.19
N ARG A 422 9.64 5.71 0.44
CA ARG A 422 10.87 5.06 0.89
C ARG A 422 11.90 6.09 1.33
N ALA A 423 11.99 7.21 0.64
CA ALA A 423 13.03 8.21 0.85
C ALA A 423 12.78 9.08 2.08
N VAL A 424 11.53 9.47 2.34
CA VAL A 424 11.21 10.36 3.46
C VAL A 424 11.45 9.68 4.82
N PRO A 425 11.14 8.38 5.04
CA PRO A 425 11.55 7.68 6.25
C PRO A 425 13.07 7.65 6.47
N LEU A 426 13.86 7.44 5.42
CA LEU A 426 15.33 7.46 5.49
C LEU A 426 15.87 8.86 5.81
N LEU A 427 15.25 9.88 5.22
CA LEU A 427 15.56 11.27 5.54
C LEU A 427 15.20 11.60 6.99
N SER A 428 14.05 11.12 7.47
CA SER A 428 13.58 11.23 8.86
C SER A 428 14.57 10.65 9.86
N GLU A 429 15.01 9.41 9.64
CA GLU A 429 16.02 8.78 10.49
C GLU A 429 17.34 9.55 10.47
N ALA A 430 17.79 9.98 9.29
CA ALA A 430 19.04 10.71 9.14
C ALA A 430 19.04 12.06 9.87
N VAL A 431 17.96 12.85 9.77
CA VAL A 431 17.89 14.17 10.40
C VAL A 431 17.44 14.13 11.86
N ALA A 432 16.89 13.01 12.35
CA ALA A 432 16.62 12.80 13.77
C ALA A 432 17.91 12.84 14.61
N ALA A 433 19.06 12.45 14.03
CA ALA A 433 20.36 12.53 14.69
C ALA A 433 20.96 13.96 14.72
N VAL A 434 20.36 14.91 14.00
CA VAL A 434 20.85 16.30 13.90
C VAL A 434 19.96 17.20 14.75
N PRO A 435 20.45 17.81 15.85
CA PRO A 435 19.63 18.71 16.64
C PRO A 435 19.31 20.01 15.87
N PRO A 436 18.13 20.61 16.07
CA PRO A 436 17.84 21.95 15.54
C PRO A 436 18.85 22.99 16.03
N PHE A 437 19.29 23.89 15.15
CA PHE A 437 20.35 24.85 15.45
C PHE A 437 20.03 26.29 15.02
N PRO A 438 20.53 27.31 15.75
CA PRO A 438 20.36 28.70 15.37
C PRO A 438 21.23 29.05 14.17
N VAL A 439 20.77 29.99 13.36
CA VAL A 439 21.53 30.53 12.21
C VAL A 439 21.53 32.05 12.24
N LEU A 440 22.63 32.62 11.76
CA LEU A 440 22.74 34.05 11.43
C LEU A 440 22.88 34.12 9.91
N VAL A 441 21.94 34.80 9.27
CA VAL A 441 22.06 35.14 7.85
C VAL A 441 22.58 36.57 7.78
N ASP A 442 23.83 36.71 7.35
CA ASP A 442 24.49 38.01 7.27
C ASP A 442 25.58 38.02 6.18
N GLY A 443 25.68 39.14 5.47
CA GLY A 443 26.64 39.33 4.40
C GLY A 443 26.12 38.92 3.02
N VAL A 444 26.35 39.81 2.05
CA VAL A 444 26.07 39.58 0.63
C VAL A 444 27.33 39.11 -0.09
N ARG A 445 27.23 37.94 -0.71
CA ARG A 445 28.31 37.23 -1.39
C ARG A 445 27.96 36.97 -2.86
N ASP A 446 28.97 36.56 -3.63
CA ASP A 446 28.84 36.29 -5.06
C ASP A 446 29.51 34.96 -5.42
N PHE A 447 28.85 34.13 -6.24
CA PHE A 447 29.50 33.00 -6.92
C PHE A 447 29.82 33.38 -8.37
N GLY A 448 31.08 33.76 -8.61
CA GLY A 448 31.54 34.20 -9.92
C GLY A 448 30.69 35.37 -10.47
N PRO A 449 30.62 35.57 -11.80
CA PRO A 449 29.91 36.71 -12.37
C PRO A 449 28.38 36.53 -12.43
N GLY A 450 27.76 35.54 -11.77
CA GLY A 450 26.42 35.10 -12.12
C GLY A 450 25.38 34.94 -11.02
N VAL A 451 25.76 34.89 -9.73
CA VAL A 451 24.83 34.62 -8.62
C VAL A 451 25.18 35.48 -7.42
N VAL A 452 24.20 36.24 -6.92
CA VAL A 452 24.24 37.02 -5.67
C VAL A 452 23.45 36.26 -4.62
N TRP A 453 24.03 36.08 -3.44
CA TRP A 453 23.42 35.28 -2.36
C TRP A 453 23.72 35.86 -0.98
N LEU A 454 22.85 35.56 -0.03
CA LEU A 454 22.99 35.87 1.40
C LEU A 454 23.60 34.67 2.11
N ASP A 455 24.57 34.91 3.00
CA ASP A 455 25.32 33.87 3.72
C ASP A 455 24.59 33.38 4.98
N PRO A 456 23.96 32.19 4.95
CA PRO A 456 23.19 31.65 6.07
C PRO A 456 24.07 31.00 7.15
N ALA A 457 25.38 30.94 6.92
CA ALA A 457 26.36 30.34 7.81
C ALA A 457 27.30 31.40 8.40
N ALA A 458 26.86 32.66 8.49
CA ALA A 458 27.67 33.75 9.04
C ALA A 458 28.10 33.50 10.50
N ALA A 459 27.33 32.73 11.27
CA ALA A 459 27.67 32.28 12.63
C ALA A 459 28.53 30.98 12.68
N GLY A 460 28.80 30.35 11.54
CA GLY A 460 29.59 29.13 11.42
C GLY A 460 28.96 28.08 10.49
N VAL A 461 29.81 27.36 9.74
CA VAL A 461 29.39 26.35 8.74
C VAL A 461 29.22 24.94 9.33
N THR A 462 29.79 24.65 10.50
CA THR A 462 29.80 23.31 11.10
C THR A 462 28.42 22.63 11.19
N PRO A 463 27.35 23.26 11.74
CA PRO A 463 26.04 22.60 11.82
C PRO A 463 25.41 22.39 10.43
N TRP A 464 25.68 23.29 9.48
CA TRP A 464 25.27 23.15 8.09
C TRP A 464 25.93 21.94 7.42
N THR A 465 27.24 21.76 7.61
CA THR A 465 27.98 20.59 7.09
C THR A 465 27.45 19.30 7.71
N ALA A 466 27.20 19.27 9.02
CA ALA A 466 26.64 18.09 9.68
C ALA A 466 25.25 17.72 9.14
N LEU A 467 24.37 18.71 8.91
CA LEU A 467 23.07 18.48 8.31
C LEU A 467 23.19 17.99 6.86
N HIS A 468 24.06 18.61 6.05
CA HIS A 468 24.31 18.18 4.67
C HIS A 468 24.84 16.75 4.59
N ASP A 469 25.78 16.38 5.47
CA ASP A 469 26.34 15.03 5.54
C ASP A 469 25.30 13.99 5.97
N ALA A 470 24.45 14.32 6.94
CA ALA A 470 23.34 13.46 7.34
C ALA A 470 22.36 13.24 6.18
N VAL A 471 21.96 14.32 5.49
CA VAL A 471 20.98 14.25 4.39
C VAL A 471 21.51 13.48 3.18
N ARG A 472 22.79 13.60 2.80
CA ARG A 472 23.30 12.94 1.57
C ARG A 472 23.53 11.43 1.73
N LEU A 473 23.76 10.98 2.95
CA LEU A 473 24.30 9.66 3.24
C LEU A 473 23.35 8.49 2.90
N PRO A 474 22.02 8.58 3.14
CA PRO A 474 21.08 7.57 2.67
C PRO A 474 20.86 7.58 1.15
N PHE A 475 21.39 8.54 0.40
CA PHE A 475 21.09 8.72 -1.03
C PHE A 475 22.36 8.83 -1.89
N PRO A 476 23.15 7.76 -1.99
CA PRO A 476 24.46 7.79 -2.66
C PRO A 476 24.41 8.16 -4.15
N ALA A 477 23.27 7.91 -4.82
CA ALA A 477 23.05 8.30 -6.21
C ALA A 477 22.85 9.83 -6.39
N CYS A 478 22.42 10.53 -5.34
CA CYS A 478 22.16 11.98 -5.35
C CYS A 478 23.47 12.73 -5.14
N ARG A 479 24.22 12.96 -6.23
CA ARG A 479 25.55 13.58 -6.17
C ARG A 479 25.47 15.06 -5.76
N THR A 480 26.33 15.45 -4.81
CA THR A 480 26.59 16.86 -4.46
C THR A 480 27.97 17.28 -5.01
N ARG A 481 28.27 18.58 -4.97
CA ARG A 481 29.65 19.04 -5.19
C ARG A 481 30.53 18.68 -4.00
N ASP A 482 31.84 18.56 -4.21
CA ASP A 482 32.80 18.20 -3.15
C ASP A 482 32.85 19.27 -2.04
N ASP A 483 32.68 20.54 -2.40
CA ASP A 483 32.61 21.66 -1.46
C ASP A 483 31.16 22.13 -1.25
N PHE A 484 30.59 21.83 -0.09
CA PHE A 484 29.27 22.32 0.32
C PHE A 484 29.37 23.76 0.85
N THR A 485 28.68 24.70 0.20
CA THR A 485 28.51 26.07 0.69
C THR A 485 27.02 26.37 0.82
N PRO A 486 26.47 26.48 2.05
CA PRO A 486 25.08 26.86 2.22
C PRO A 486 24.91 28.31 1.73
N HIS A 487 23.89 28.56 0.90
CA HIS A 487 23.67 29.86 0.30
C HIS A 487 22.19 30.10 0.02
N LEU A 488 21.72 31.32 0.25
CA LEU A 488 20.38 31.78 -0.11
C LEU A 488 20.46 32.71 -1.32
N THR A 489 20.15 32.20 -2.51
CA THR A 489 20.22 32.99 -3.75
C THR A 489 19.14 34.07 -3.77
N VAL A 490 19.54 35.32 -4.00
CA VAL A 490 18.65 36.49 -4.06
C VAL A 490 18.59 37.15 -5.44
N GLY A 491 19.53 36.82 -6.33
CA GLY A 491 19.55 37.34 -7.69
C GLY A 491 20.76 36.86 -8.49
N GLY A 492 20.85 37.28 -9.74
CA GLY A 492 22.01 36.95 -10.57
C GLY A 492 21.93 37.55 -11.96
N SER A 493 23.00 38.23 -12.38
CA SER A 493 23.15 38.74 -13.75
C SER A 493 24.61 38.69 -14.18
N ARG A 494 24.82 38.32 -15.45
CA ARG A 494 26.14 38.43 -16.11
C ARG A 494 26.54 39.89 -16.33
N GLU A 495 25.56 40.80 -16.41
CA GLU A 495 25.80 42.23 -16.56
C GLU A 495 26.14 42.87 -15.20
N ALA A 496 27.16 43.71 -15.20
CA ALA A 496 27.64 44.35 -13.97
C ALA A 496 26.56 45.20 -13.29
N ALA A 497 25.77 45.97 -14.06
CA ALA A 497 24.70 46.81 -13.52
C ALA A 497 23.60 45.99 -12.82
N GLY A 498 23.15 44.90 -13.45
CA GLY A 498 22.17 43.99 -12.86
C GLY A 498 22.68 43.32 -11.58
N ARG A 499 23.97 42.93 -11.55
CA ARG A 499 24.61 42.37 -10.35
C ARG A 499 24.69 43.37 -9.21
N THR A 500 25.11 44.61 -9.48
CA THR A 500 25.15 45.69 -8.49
C THR A 500 23.76 45.99 -7.94
N GLY A 501 22.73 46.01 -8.80
CA GLY A 501 21.34 46.19 -8.37
C GLY A 501 20.87 45.09 -7.42
N ALA A 502 21.09 43.82 -7.78
CA ALA A 502 20.76 42.67 -6.93
C ALA A 502 21.51 42.72 -5.58
N ARG A 503 22.79 43.10 -5.59
CA ARG A 503 23.60 43.26 -4.37
C ARG A 503 23.04 44.34 -3.45
N GLN A 504 22.73 45.53 -3.98
CA GLN A 504 22.15 46.62 -3.20
C GLN A 504 20.76 46.26 -2.65
N ALA A 505 19.96 45.53 -3.43
CA ALA A 505 18.66 45.03 -2.97
C ALA A 505 18.81 44.00 -1.83
N ALA A 506 19.80 43.11 -1.93
CA ALA A 506 20.13 42.14 -0.89
C ALA A 506 20.64 42.81 0.39
N GLU A 507 21.48 43.85 0.28
CA GLU A 507 21.99 44.62 1.44
C GLU A 507 20.85 45.30 2.22
N ARG A 508 19.75 45.69 1.54
CA ARG A 508 18.56 46.26 2.19
C ARG A 508 17.72 45.24 2.97
N ILE A 509 17.87 43.94 2.74
CA ILE A 509 17.20 42.91 3.54
C ILE A 509 17.76 42.95 4.99
N GLY A 510 19.04 43.27 5.14
CA GLY A 510 19.72 43.32 6.43
C GLY A 510 20.05 41.93 6.99
N ALA A 511 20.73 41.90 8.13
CA ALA A 511 21.05 40.67 8.84
C ALA A 511 19.86 40.23 9.69
N TRP A 512 19.66 38.91 9.81
CA TRP A 512 18.67 38.36 10.74
C TRP A 512 19.12 37.03 11.32
N SER A 513 18.57 36.71 12.49
CA SER A 513 18.74 35.41 13.12
C SER A 513 17.51 34.54 12.90
N GLY A 514 17.73 33.24 12.76
CA GLY A 514 16.68 32.24 12.60
C GLY A 514 17.07 30.91 13.21
N ARG A 515 16.30 29.87 12.90
CA ARG A 515 16.56 28.51 13.35
C ARG A 515 16.26 27.52 12.23
N VAL A 516 17.07 26.48 12.14
CA VAL A 516 16.82 25.34 11.25
C VAL A 516 16.15 24.26 12.10
N ASP A 517 14.83 24.18 12.00
CA ASP A 517 14.00 23.23 12.76
C ASP A 517 13.54 22.04 11.90
N GLU A 518 13.46 22.20 10.58
CA GLU A 518 13.06 21.13 9.65
C GLU A 518 13.80 21.24 8.31
N VAL A 519 13.91 20.11 7.60
CA VAL A 519 14.21 20.08 6.16
C VAL A 519 12.93 19.84 5.36
N VAL A 520 12.86 20.39 4.16
CA VAL A 520 11.69 20.31 3.29
C VAL A 520 12.05 19.61 1.99
N VAL A 521 11.27 18.61 1.62
CA VAL A 521 11.32 17.94 0.33
C VAL A 521 10.43 18.71 -0.65
N LEU A 522 11.05 19.26 -1.68
CA LEU A 522 10.39 19.96 -2.78
C LEU A 522 10.25 19.06 -4.00
N SER A 523 9.16 19.24 -4.75
CA SER A 523 9.02 18.68 -6.09
C SER A 523 8.34 19.65 -7.06
N ARG A 524 8.68 19.55 -8.35
CA ARG A 524 7.97 20.23 -9.44
C ARG A 524 7.41 19.22 -10.44
N ARG A 525 6.19 19.47 -10.89
CA ARG A 525 5.42 18.63 -11.81
C ARG A 525 5.16 19.40 -13.10
N GLY A 526 5.44 18.81 -14.26
CA GLY A 526 5.33 19.50 -15.56
C GLY A 526 6.15 20.79 -15.58
N ASP A 527 5.63 21.88 -16.13
CA ASP A 527 6.33 23.18 -16.14
C ASP A 527 6.08 24.03 -14.87
N GLY A 528 5.43 23.45 -13.86
CA GLY A 528 5.13 24.12 -12.60
C GLY A 528 6.35 24.43 -11.71
N PRO A 529 6.14 25.20 -10.63
CA PRO A 529 7.18 25.52 -9.66
C PRO A 529 7.52 24.33 -8.75
N MET A 530 8.64 24.44 -8.04
CA MET A 530 8.97 23.58 -6.90
C MET A 530 8.02 23.90 -5.74
N LEU A 531 7.29 22.89 -5.27
CA LEU A 531 6.34 22.99 -4.17
C LEU A 531 6.74 22.04 -3.04
N PRO A 532 6.51 22.42 -1.76
CA PRO A 532 6.67 21.51 -0.62
C PRO A 532 5.78 20.28 -0.73
N ARG A 533 6.38 19.10 -0.45
CA ARG A 533 5.68 17.79 -0.44
C ARG A 533 5.76 17.12 0.92
N ALA A 534 6.90 17.23 1.59
CA ALA A 534 7.07 16.80 2.97
C ALA A 534 8.00 17.75 3.71
N ALA A 535 7.79 17.91 5.01
CA ALA A 535 8.72 18.52 5.95
C ALA A 535 9.13 17.47 6.98
N VAL A 536 10.39 17.50 7.40
CA VAL A 536 10.97 16.53 8.34
C VAL A 536 11.72 17.30 9.43
N ALA A 537 11.24 17.19 10.66
CA ALA A 537 11.80 17.90 11.80
C ALA A 537 13.17 17.36 12.21
N LEU A 538 14.12 18.26 12.44
CA LEU A 538 15.43 17.93 12.99
C LEU A 538 15.28 17.44 14.45
N GLY A 539 16.10 16.49 14.85
CA GLY A 539 16.16 15.97 16.23
C GLY A 539 15.07 14.96 16.60
N THR A 540 13.91 15.01 15.96
CA THR A 540 12.81 14.04 16.17
C THR A 540 12.55 13.16 14.95
N GLY A 541 12.86 13.65 13.75
CA GLY A 541 12.50 12.99 12.50
C GLY A 541 11.00 13.07 12.17
N GLU A 542 10.19 13.85 12.91
CA GLU A 542 8.75 13.94 12.67
C GLU A 542 8.45 14.39 11.23
N VAL A 543 7.61 13.63 10.52
CA VAL A 543 7.26 13.87 9.11
C VAL A 543 5.90 14.52 9.00
N ARG A 544 5.84 15.66 8.30
CA ARG A 544 4.59 16.34 7.93
C ARG A 544 4.45 16.36 6.40
N TRP A 545 3.43 15.69 5.89
CA TRP A 545 3.10 15.71 4.46
C TRP A 545 2.25 16.93 4.11
N PHE A 546 2.51 17.53 2.95
CA PHE A 546 1.70 18.62 2.41
C PHE A 546 0.61 18.04 1.50
N GLU A 547 -0.65 18.42 1.75
CA GLU A 547 -1.76 18.03 0.88
C GLU A 547 -1.79 18.85 -0.40
N GLU A 548 -2.20 18.22 -1.51
CA GLU A 548 -2.42 18.93 -2.76
C GLU A 548 -3.73 19.75 -2.65
N PRO A 549 -3.75 21.03 -3.07
CA PRO A 549 -4.95 21.86 -2.99
C PRO A 549 -6.11 21.25 -3.78
N THR A 550 -7.31 21.31 -3.19
CA THR A 550 -8.54 20.89 -3.88
C THR A 550 -8.82 21.80 -5.07
N THR A 551 -9.22 21.21 -6.21
CA THR A 551 -9.76 21.98 -7.34
C THR A 551 -11.18 22.45 -6.98
N PRO A 552 -11.49 23.76 -7.04
CA PRO A 552 -12.84 24.24 -6.78
C PRO A 552 -13.82 23.65 -7.82
N PRO A 553 -15.09 23.41 -7.44
CA PRO A 553 -16.10 22.96 -8.39
C PRO A 553 -16.28 23.97 -9.52
N GLY A 554 -16.61 23.48 -10.72
CA GLY A 554 -16.96 24.33 -11.85
C GLY A 554 -18.22 25.18 -11.57
N PRO A 555 -18.45 26.24 -12.38
CA PRO A 555 -19.66 27.03 -12.26
C PRO A 555 -20.92 26.17 -12.48
N SER A 556 -22.04 26.52 -11.84
CA SER A 556 -23.31 25.88 -12.16
C SER A 556 -23.72 26.20 -13.61
N LEU A 557 -24.05 25.15 -14.36
CA LEU A 557 -24.55 25.23 -15.72
C LEU A 557 -26.06 24.94 -15.81
N ASP A 558 -26.77 25.01 -14.68
CA ASP A 558 -28.20 24.65 -14.61
C ASP A 558 -29.07 25.56 -15.49
N ALA A 559 -28.84 26.87 -15.48
CA ALA A 559 -29.57 27.82 -16.32
C ALA A 559 -29.32 27.58 -17.82
N VAL A 560 -28.11 27.17 -18.20
CA VAL A 560 -27.77 26.79 -19.58
C VAL A 560 -28.50 25.49 -19.94
N ALA A 561 -28.49 24.49 -19.05
CA ALA A 561 -29.15 23.22 -19.26
C ALA A 561 -30.66 23.39 -19.44
N GLU A 562 -31.33 24.18 -18.59
CA GLU A 562 -32.75 24.50 -18.73
C GLU A 562 -33.08 25.16 -20.07
N ARG A 563 -32.24 26.12 -20.50
CA ARG A 563 -32.42 26.81 -21.77
C ARG A 563 -32.25 25.84 -22.96
N VAL A 564 -31.24 24.98 -22.93
CA VAL A 564 -31.00 23.96 -23.97
C VAL A 564 -32.14 22.96 -24.00
N THR A 565 -32.56 22.41 -22.86
CA THR A 565 -33.70 21.48 -22.78
C THR A 565 -34.96 22.12 -23.36
N ARG A 566 -35.25 23.38 -23.03
CA ARG A 566 -36.41 24.11 -23.57
C ARG A 566 -36.33 24.28 -25.09
N ALA A 567 -35.17 24.68 -25.60
CA ALA A 567 -34.96 24.87 -27.03
C ALA A 567 -35.12 23.55 -27.80
N LEU A 568 -34.53 22.47 -27.32
CA LEU A 568 -34.60 21.16 -27.97
C LEU A 568 -35.99 20.53 -27.84
N SER A 569 -36.69 20.72 -26.71
CA SER A 569 -38.07 20.24 -26.54
C SER A 569 -39.06 20.97 -27.46
N ALA A 570 -38.79 22.22 -27.83
CA ALA A 570 -39.59 22.95 -28.80
C ALA A 570 -39.28 22.54 -30.25
N ALA A 571 -38.07 22.02 -30.50
CA ALA A 571 -37.58 21.70 -31.83
C ALA A 571 -37.73 20.22 -32.20
N LEU A 572 -37.80 19.30 -31.24
CA LEU A 572 -37.90 17.84 -31.41
C LEU A 572 -39.26 17.33 -30.89
N ASP A 573 -39.59 16.07 -31.17
CA ASP A 573 -40.96 15.56 -30.90
C ASP A 573 -41.17 15.31 -29.39
N VAL A 574 -40.42 14.39 -28.78
CA VAL A 574 -40.40 14.20 -27.31
C VAL A 574 -38.96 14.20 -26.83
N VAL A 575 -38.65 14.99 -25.80
CA VAL A 575 -37.31 15.10 -25.22
C VAL A 575 -37.35 14.81 -23.72
N HIS A 576 -36.59 13.80 -23.29
CA HIS A 576 -36.44 13.42 -21.90
C HIS A 576 -35.06 13.83 -21.39
N VAL A 577 -35.02 14.57 -20.28
CA VAL A 577 -33.81 14.68 -19.46
C VAL A 577 -33.59 13.35 -18.76
N VAL A 578 -32.38 12.79 -18.86
CA VAL A 578 -31.99 11.51 -18.24
C VAL A 578 -30.77 11.66 -17.34
N GLY A 579 -30.26 10.53 -16.82
CA GLY A 579 -29.00 10.50 -16.08
C GLY A 579 -29.01 11.29 -14.78
N SER A 580 -27.88 11.93 -14.47
CA SER A 580 -27.64 12.56 -13.17
C SER A 580 -28.57 13.75 -12.90
N ARG A 581 -28.92 14.53 -13.93
CA ARG A 581 -29.85 15.66 -13.83
C ARG A 581 -31.28 15.18 -13.59
N ARG A 582 -31.75 14.12 -14.27
CA ARG A 582 -33.07 13.51 -13.99
C ARG A 582 -33.17 12.94 -12.58
N MET A 583 -32.10 12.32 -12.09
CA MET A 583 -32.01 11.82 -10.72
C MET A 583 -31.84 12.93 -9.67
N GLY A 584 -31.67 14.19 -10.06
CA GLY A 584 -31.43 15.30 -9.13
C GLY A 584 -30.06 15.26 -8.44
N CYS A 585 -29.13 14.41 -8.88
CA CYS A 585 -27.82 14.19 -8.26
C CYS A 585 -26.64 14.56 -9.18
N GLY A 586 -26.88 15.41 -10.19
CA GLY A 586 -25.82 16.03 -10.99
C GLY A 586 -24.96 16.98 -10.16
N LEU A 587 -23.68 17.06 -10.51
CA LEU A 587 -22.78 18.12 -10.04
C LEU A 587 -23.11 19.45 -10.76
N PRO A 588 -22.72 20.62 -10.23
CA PRO A 588 -23.06 21.92 -10.81
C PRO A 588 -22.69 22.06 -12.30
N ASP A 589 -21.57 21.48 -12.69
CA ASP A 589 -21.00 21.50 -14.04
C ASP A 589 -21.22 20.18 -14.79
N ALA A 590 -22.16 19.34 -14.34
CA ALA A 590 -22.46 18.07 -14.99
C ALA A 590 -23.06 18.28 -16.39
N ASP A 591 -22.69 17.40 -17.32
CA ASP A 591 -23.25 17.35 -18.67
C ASP A 591 -24.79 17.19 -18.65
N LEU A 592 -25.42 17.53 -19.78
CA LEU A 592 -26.84 17.35 -20.01
C LEU A 592 -27.08 16.13 -20.89
N ASP A 593 -27.53 15.04 -20.26
CA ASP A 593 -27.94 13.82 -20.96
C ASP A 593 -29.41 13.92 -21.37
N LEU A 594 -29.69 13.77 -22.68
CA LEU A 594 -31.02 13.83 -23.27
C LEU A 594 -31.31 12.57 -24.10
N VAL A 595 -32.57 12.14 -24.08
CA VAL A 595 -33.10 11.15 -25.02
C VAL A 595 -34.24 11.83 -25.79
N ALA A 596 -34.11 11.90 -27.11
CA ALA A 596 -35.17 12.37 -27.99
C ALA A 596 -35.85 11.20 -28.70
N GLU A 597 -37.15 11.07 -28.54
CA GLU A 597 -37.97 10.20 -29.38
C GLU A 597 -38.43 11.02 -30.57
N VAL A 598 -38.12 10.57 -31.78
CA VAL A 598 -38.43 11.31 -33.01
C VAL A 598 -38.93 10.37 -34.08
N ALA A 599 -39.89 10.84 -34.87
CA ALA A 599 -40.42 10.08 -36.02
C ALA A 599 -39.39 9.95 -37.15
N GLU A 600 -38.59 11.00 -37.38
CA GLU A 600 -37.61 11.08 -38.46
C GLU A 600 -36.19 11.37 -37.96
N PRO A 601 -35.43 10.33 -37.51
CA PRO A 601 -34.08 10.49 -36.96
C PRO A 601 -33.09 11.24 -37.86
N ALA A 602 -33.25 11.15 -39.19
CA ALA A 602 -32.38 11.82 -40.17
C ALA A 602 -32.46 13.36 -40.10
N THR A 603 -33.58 13.91 -39.63
CA THR A 603 -33.81 15.36 -39.56
C THR A 603 -33.27 16.01 -38.28
N VAL A 604 -32.88 15.19 -37.28
CA VAL A 604 -32.54 15.68 -35.93
C VAL A 604 -31.37 16.65 -35.96
N ALA A 605 -30.32 16.37 -36.72
CA ALA A 605 -29.14 17.24 -36.78
C ALA A 605 -29.49 18.66 -37.26
N GLU A 606 -30.31 18.76 -38.30
CA GLU A 606 -30.77 20.03 -38.86
C GLU A 606 -31.71 20.78 -37.90
N ARG A 607 -32.64 20.05 -37.28
CA ARG A 607 -33.56 20.61 -36.27
C ARG A 607 -32.80 21.16 -35.06
N VAL A 608 -31.78 20.44 -34.58
CA VAL A 608 -30.90 20.88 -33.48
C VAL A 608 -30.10 22.12 -33.89
N ALA A 609 -29.49 22.12 -35.08
CA ALA A 609 -28.72 23.28 -35.57
C ALA A 609 -29.59 24.53 -35.75
N THR A 610 -30.87 24.36 -36.12
CA THR A 610 -31.84 25.44 -36.22
C THR A 610 -32.24 25.97 -34.84
N ALA A 611 -32.47 25.08 -33.88
CA ALA A 611 -32.86 25.44 -32.52
C ALA A 611 -31.72 26.11 -31.73
N LEU A 612 -30.48 25.78 -32.06
CA LEU A 612 -29.26 26.26 -31.41
C LEU A 612 -28.27 26.80 -32.46
N PRO A 613 -28.51 27.99 -33.03
CA PRO A 613 -27.68 28.54 -34.10
C PRO A 613 -26.21 28.72 -33.67
N GLY A 614 -25.29 28.34 -34.54
CA GLY A 614 -23.83 28.47 -34.31
C GLY A 614 -23.21 27.35 -33.45
N VAL A 615 -24.01 26.41 -32.96
CA VAL A 615 -23.52 25.24 -32.21
C VAL A 615 -23.14 24.12 -33.16
N ALA A 616 -21.93 23.58 -33.01
CA ALA A 616 -21.48 22.42 -33.77
C ALA A 616 -22.16 21.14 -33.26
N VAL A 617 -22.94 20.49 -34.13
CA VAL A 617 -23.62 19.22 -33.85
C VAL A 617 -22.78 18.07 -34.40
N ARG A 618 -22.25 17.21 -33.53
CA ARG A 618 -21.36 16.10 -33.92
C ARG A 618 -22.06 14.75 -33.79
N PRO A 619 -22.19 13.95 -34.86
CA PRO A 619 -22.78 12.63 -34.76
C PRO A 619 -21.88 11.67 -33.96
N VAL A 620 -22.48 10.82 -33.13
CA VAL A 620 -21.80 9.75 -32.40
C VAL A 620 -22.06 8.43 -33.12
N VAL A 621 -21.05 7.93 -33.84
CA VAL A 621 -21.13 6.71 -34.64
C VAL A 621 -20.61 5.51 -33.82
N GLY A 622 -21.35 4.39 -33.81
CA GLY A 622 -20.92 3.14 -33.16
C GLY A 622 -21.21 3.04 -31.65
N ALA A 623 -21.99 3.97 -31.08
CA ALA A 623 -22.54 3.83 -29.73
C ALA A 623 -23.77 2.90 -29.73
N ARG A 624 -24.07 2.30 -28.57
CA ARG A 624 -25.25 1.43 -28.39
C ARG A 624 -26.56 2.17 -28.68
N SER A 625 -26.59 3.49 -28.47
CA SER A 625 -27.67 4.38 -28.87
C SER A 625 -27.08 5.46 -29.78
N PRO A 626 -27.48 5.54 -31.06
CA PRO A 626 -27.03 6.60 -31.95
C PRO A 626 -27.52 7.97 -31.47
N GLY A 627 -26.78 9.02 -31.79
CA GLY A 627 -27.09 10.36 -31.30
C GLY A 627 -26.09 11.43 -31.69
N PHE A 628 -26.14 12.54 -30.98
CA PHE A 628 -25.34 13.73 -31.23
C PHE A 628 -24.71 14.26 -29.94
N ARG A 629 -23.50 14.78 -30.06
CA ARG A 629 -22.83 15.55 -29.02
C ARG A 629 -22.67 17.00 -29.46
N LEU A 630 -22.96 17.92 -28.56
CA LEU A 630 -22.80 19.35 -28.77
C LEU A 630 -22.30 20.03 -27.49
N VAL A 631 -21.78 21.26 -27.63
CA VAL A 631 -21.36 22.10 -26.50
C VAL A 631 -22.03 23.46 -26.63
N VAL A 632 -22.74 23.88 -25.59
CA VAL A 632 -23.48 25.16 -25.56
C VAL A 632 -23.03 25.94 -24.32
N ASP A 633 -22.41 27.11 -24.49
CA ASP A 633 -21.92 27.95 -23.38
C ASP A 633 -21.13 27.16 -22.31
N GLY A 634 -20.30 26.21 -22.76
CA GLY A 634 -19.50 25.35 -21.89
C GLY A 634 -20.21 24.10 -21.36
N LEU A 635 -21.52 23.94 -21.56
CA LEU A 635 -22.28 22.74 -21.22
C LEU A 635 -22.12 21.67 -22.31
N GLY A 636 -21.56 20.52 -21.94
CA GLY A 636 -21.63 19.31 -22.78
C GLY A 636 -23.06 18.76 -22.80
N VAL A 637 -23.57 18.45 -23.99
CA VAL A 637 -24.89 17.86 -24.18
C VAL A 637 -24.74 16.57 -24.98
N ASP A 638 -25.19 15.46 -24.41
CA ASP A 638 -25.25 14.15 -25.04
C ASP A 638 -26.72 13.84 -25.37
N LEU A 639 -27.07 13.90 -26.66
CA LEU A 639 -28.42 13.69 -27.19
C LEU A 639 -28.51 12.33 -27.87
N ALA A 640 -29.09 11.33 -27.20
CA ALA A 640 -29.44 10.05 -27.81
C ALA A 640 -30.76 10.16 -28.58
N VAL A 641 -30.87 9.48 -29.72
CA VAL A 641 -32.07 9.48 -30.56
C VAL A 641 -32.69 8.09 -30.55
N ALA A 642 -33.97 8.02 -30.17
CA ALA A 642 -34.78 6.80 -30.16
C ALA A 642 -35.71 6.80 -31.37
N ALA A 643 -35.64 5.74 -32.18
CA ALA A 643 -36.50 5.53 -33.35
C ALA A 643 -37.57 4.45 -33.06
N GLY A 644 -38.11 4.43 -31.82
CA GLY A 644 -39.09 3.45 -31.36
C GLY A 644 -38.51 2.09 -30.89
N ASP A 645 -37.19 1.96 -30.76
CA ASP A 645 -36.46 0.71 -30.47
C ASP A 645 -36.14 0.47 -28.98
N GLY A 646 -36.66 1.30 -28.06
CA GLY A 646 -36.68 1.06 -26.61
C GLY A 646 -35.33 1.13 -25.86
N VAL A 647 -34.19 0.92 -26.53
CA VAL A 647 -32.86 0.87 -25.87
C VAL A 647 -32.48 2.23 -25.25
N ALA A 648 -32.76 3.34 -25.94
CA ALA A 648 -32.48 4.68 -25.42
C ALA A 648 -33.39 5.07 -24.25
N LEU A 649 -34.61 4.51 -24.19
CA LEU A 649 -35.56 4.75 -23.09
C LEU A 649 -35.12 4.09 -21.77
N SER A 650 -34.26 3.07 -21.81
CA SER A 650 -33.73 2.44 -20.58
C SER A 650 -33.06 3.43 -19.62
N ALA A 651 -32.45 4.51 -20.13
CA ALA A 651 -31.84 5.55 -19.29
C ALA A 651 -32.88 6.40 -18.53
N VAL A 652 -34.10 6.54 -19.08
CA VAL A 652 -35.23 7.18 -18.41
C VAL A 652 -35.70 6.29 -17.27
N GLU A 653 -35.91 5.01 -17.56
CA GLU A 653 -36.38 4.00 -16.61
C GLU A 653 -35.38 3.77 -15.46
N ASP A 654 -34.07 3.70 -15.74
CA ASP A 654 -33.03 3.53 -14.72
C ASP A 654 -33.05 4.67 -13.70
N ALA A 655 -33.19 5.92 -14.18
CA ALA A 655 -33.27 7.09 -13.32
C ALA A 655 -34.57 7.11 -12.50
N GLU A 656 -35.69 6.67 -13.07
CA GLU A 656 -36.95 6.52 -12.34
C GLU A 656 -36.88 5.42 -11.29
N ALA A 657 -36.27 4.28 -11.60
CA ALA A 657 -36.08 3.17 -10.66
C ALA A 657 -35.22 3.58 -9.45
N VAL A 658 -34.15 4.35 -9.66
CA VAL A 658 -33.36 4.92 -8.56
C VAL A 658 -34.20 5.85 -7.69
N ARG A 659 -35.00 6.74 -8.30
CA ARG A 659 -35.89 7.65 -7.56
C ARG A 659 -36.97 6.89 -6.78
N ALA A 660 -37.57 5.88 -7.40
CA ALA A 660 -38.58 5.03 -6.77
C ALA A 660 -37.99 4.25 -5.59
N ALA A 661 -36.77 3.73 -5.71
CA ALA A 661 -36.12 2.95 -4.66
C ALA A 661 -35.84 3.75 -3.38
N VAL A 662 -35.56 5.06 -3.50
CA VAL A 662 -35.33 5.95 -2.34
C VAL A 662 -36.60 6.62 -1.82
N GLY A 663 -37.70 6.60 -2.60
CA GLY A 663 -39.01 7.10 -2.20
C GLY A 663 -38.98 8.53 -1.65
N GLY A 664 -39.54 8.73 -0.46
CA GLY A 664 -39.57 10.03 0.23
C GLY A 664 -38.20 10.57 0.65
N ARG A 665 -37.12 9.77 0.58
CA ARG A 665 -35.76 10.17 0.94
C ARG A 665 -34.95 10.68 -0.26
N HIS A 666 -35.62 11.27 -1.25
CA HIS A 666 -34.95 11.73 -2.47
C HIS A 666 -33.91 12.83 -2.22
N GLU A 667 -34.18 13.75 -1.29
CA GLU A 667 -33.22 14.81 -0.95
C GLU A 667 -31.96 14.25 -0.27
N ASP A 668 -32.11 13.29 0.63
CA ASP A 668 -31.01 12.57 1.27
C ASP A 668 -30.13 11.88 0.23
N PHE A 669 -30.76 11.19 -0.72
CA PHE A 669 -30.09 10.58 -1.86
C PHE A 669 -29.36 11.62 -2.71
N ALA A 670 -30.01 12.73 -3.07
CA ALA A 670 -29.40 13.76 -3.89
C ALA A 670 -28.16 14.35 -3.22
N ARG A 671 -28.21 14.64 -1.91
CA ARG A 671 -27.06 15.12 -1.13
C ARG A 671 -25.93 14.08 -1.09
N LEU A 672 -26.23 12.83 -0.72
CA LEU A 672 -25.23 11.77 -0.64
C LEU A 672 -24.59 11.49 -2.00
N ALA A 673 -25.39 11.30 -3.03
CA ALA A 673 -24.91 10.97 -4.37
C ALA A 673 -24.06 12.10 -4.96
N ARG A 674 -24.38 13.38 -4.71
CA ARG A 674 -23.52 14.51 -5.11
C ARG A 674 -22.19 14.50 -4.35
N ALA A 675 -22.21 14.28 -3.04
CA ALA A 675 -20.97 14.20 -2.24
C ALA A 675 -20.05 13.08 -2.72
N VAL A 676 -20.59 11.87 -2.90
CA VAL A 676 -19.85 10.71 -3.41
C VAL A 676 -19.34 10.93 -4.83
N LYS A 677 -20.15 11.50 -5.73
CA LYS A 677 -19.70 11.80 -7.10
C LYS A 677 -18.64 12.89 -7.13
N ALA A 678 -18.74 13.91 -6.28
CA ALA A 678 -17.73 14.95 -6.17
C ALA A 678 -16.40 14.38 -5.65
N TRP A 679 -16.47 13.50 -4.65
CA TRP A 679 -15.32 12.76 -4.14
C TRP A 679 -14.71 11.86 -5.23
N ALA A 680 -15.50 10.97 -5.84
CA ALA A 680 -15.03 10.06 -6.89
C ALA A 680 -14.44 10.85 -8.07
N ARG A 681 -15.03 12.00 -8.40
CA ARG A 681 -14.49 12.97 -9.36
C ARG A 681 -13.13 13.47 -8.91
N ALA A 682 -12.99 14.07 -7.75
CA ALA A 682 -11.71 14.57 -7.26
C ALA A 682 -10.61 13.49 -7.23
N ARG A 683 -10.99 12.23 -6.97
CA ARG A 683 -10.08 11.08 -6.91
C ARG A 683 -9.79 10.41 -8.27
N GLY A 684 -10.46 10.82 -9.35
CA GLY A 684 -10.31 10.22 -10.69
C GLY A 684 -10.80 8.78 -10.77
N LEU A 685 -11.82 8.45 -9.98
CA LEU A 685 -12.44 7.13 -9.90
C LEU A 685 -13.69 7.00 -10.79
N ASP A 686 -14.18 8.14 -11.28
CA ASP A 686 -15.27 8.24 -12.23
C ASP A 686 -14.78 8.05 -13.67
N SER A 687 -15.67 7.59 -14.55
CA SER A 687 -15.49 7.41 -16.00
C SER A 687 -15.20 5.97 -16.45
N ALA A 688 -16.26 5.31 -16.93
CA ALA A 688 -16.18 3.97 -17.49
C ALA A 688 -15.18 3.84 -18.67
N PRO A 689 -15.07 4.78 -19.64
CA PRO A 689 -14.08 4.67 -20.71
C PRO A 689 -12.62 4.59 -20.23
N PHE A 690 -12.34 5.10 -19.03
CA PHE A 690 -11.01 5.10 -18.41
C PHE A 690 -10.82 3.96 -17.40
N GLY A 691 -11.71 2.96 -17.41
CA GLY A 691 -11.67 1.82 -16.49
C GLY A 691 -12.34 2.07 -15.13
N GLY A 692 -12.87 3.27 -14.90
CA GLY A 692 -13.49 3.66 -13.63
C GLY A 692 -14.98 3.31 -13.49
N VAL A 693 -15.57 3.77 -12.39
CA VAL A 693 -16.97 3.50 -12.04
C VAL A 693 -17.89 4.55 -12.69
N PRO A 694 -18.96 4.17 -13.40
CA PRO A 694 -19.85 5.14 -14.05
C PRO A 694 -20.75 5.84 -13.03
N GLY A 695 -21.26 7.01 -13.42
CA GLY A 695 -22.16 7.81 -12.57
C GLY A 695 -23.44 7.07 -12.13
N LEU A 696 -23.96 6.16 -12.95
CA LEU A 696 -25.11 5.31 -12.58
C LEU A 696 -24.76 4.37 -11.43
N ALA A 697 -23.60 3.70 -11.48
CA ALA A 697 -23.16 2.79 -10.42
C ALA A 697 -23.00 3.53 -9.09
N TRP A 698 -22.37 4.71 -9.08
CA TRP A 698 -22.31 5.56 -7.88
C TRP A 698 -23.69 5.92 -7.33
N SER A 699 -24.66 6.14 -8.22
CA SER A 699 -26.04 6.44 -7.83
C SER A 699 -26.72 5.20 -7.23
N VAL A 700 -26.45 4.00 -7.73
CA VAL A 700 -26.94 2.73 -7.15
C VAL A 700 -26.37 2.52 -5.74
N LEU A 701 -25.06 2.71 -5.55
CA LEU A 701 -24.41 2.59 -4.24
C LEU A 701 -25.00 3.59 -3.23
N ALA A 702 -25.17 4.85 -3.63
CA ALA A 702 -25.76 5.88 -2.79
C ALA A 702 -27.23 5.60 -2.46
N ALA A 703 -28.04 5.20 -3.45
CA ALA A 703 -29.45 4.87 -3.24
C ALA A 703 -29.60 3.67 -2.29
N ARG A 704 -28.75 2.65 -2.45
CA ARG A 704 -28.73 1.49 -1.55
C ARG A 704 -28.33 1.87 -0.12
N THR A 705 -27.34 2.74 0.03
CA THR A 705 -26.96 3.28 1.35
C THR A 705 -28.13 4.02 2.02
N VAL A 706 -28.85 4.88 1.29
CA VAL A 706 -30.03 5.59 1.82
C VAL A 706 -31.15 4.64 2.28
N ARG A 707 -31.26 3.48 1.63
CA ARG A 707 -32.28 2.47 1.97
C ARG A 707 -31.88 1.61 3.16
N GLU A 708 -30.62 1.23 3.25
CA GLU A 708 -30.14 0.18 4.16
C GLU A 708 -29.44 0.72 5.41
N TRP A 709 -28.82 1.90 5.33
CA TRP A 709 -28.11 2.49 6.47
C TRP A 709 -29.08 3.12 7.47
N ALA A 710 -29.02 2.64 8.72
CA ALA A 710 -29.84 3.11 9.83
C ALA A 710 -29.21 4.29 10.61
N GLY A 711 -27.92 4.58 10.39
CA GLY A 711 -27.21 5.64 11.10
C GLY A 711 -27.58 7.04 10.61
N PRO A 712 -27.36 8.09 11.45
CA PRO A 712 -27.76 9.46 11.13
C PRO A 712 -26.90 10.10 10.04
N ASP A 713 -25.63 9.69 9.90
CA ASP A 713 -24.72 10.17 8.87
C ASP A 713 -24.66 9.17 7.70
N LEU A 714 -25.28 9.56 6.59
CA LEU A 714 -25.32 8.77 5.35
C LEU A 714 -23.97 8.72 4.63
N LEU A 715 -23.11 9.74 4.79
CA LEU A 715 -21.80 9.78 4.14
C LEU A 715 -20.82 8.84 4.86
N ALA A 716 -20.82 8.86 6.20
CA ALA A 716 -20.09 7.87 7.00
C ALA A 716 -20.58 6.45 6.70
N GLY A 717 -21.91 6.25 6.66
CA GLY A 717 -22.53 4.97 6.33
C GLY A 717 -22.16 4.46 4.94
N PHE A 718 -22.06 5.35 3.95
CA PHE A 718 -21.60 4.99 2.61
C PHE A 718 -20.17 4.45 2.65
N PHE A 719 -19.22 5.22 3.19
CA PHE A 719 -17.82 4.81 3.18
C PHE A 719 -17.57 3.59 4.06
N ALA A 720 -18.21 3.48 5.23
CA ALA A 720 -18.11 2.30 6.08
C ALA A 720 -18.61 1.03 5.38
N THR A 721 -19.77 1.13 4.70
CA THR A 721 -20.38 -0.02 4.00
C THR A 721 -19.52 -0.48 2.83
N TRP A 722 -19.12 0.45 1.97
CA TRP A 722 -18.45 0.10 0.70
C TRP A 722 -16.95 -0.15 0.86
N ALA A 723 -16.28 0.41 1.89
CA ALA A 723 -14.91 0.04 2.22
C ALA A 723 -14.81 -1.42 2.71
N ALA A 724 -15.80 -1.87 3.49
CA ALA A 724 -15.86 -3.24 4.01
C ALA A 724 -16.46 -4.26 3.02
N TRP A 725 -16.92 -3.83 1.85
CA TRP A 725 -17.66 -4.69 0.91
C TRP A 725 -16.73 -5.69 0.21
N ASP A 726 -17.15 -6.96 0.15
CA ASP A 726 -16.51 -7.96 -0.72
C ASP A 726 -16.95 -7.73 -2.17
N TRP A 727 -16.11 -7.08 -2.97
CA TRP A 727 -16.42 -6.74 -4.37
C TRP A 727 -16.72 -7.94 -5.29
N ARG A 728 -16.44 -9.17 -4.84
CA ARG A 728 -16.86 -10.40 -5.52
C ARG A 728 -18.36 -10.64 -5.42
N ASP A 729 -19.03 -10.04 -4.44
CA ASP A 729 -20.48 -10.06 -4.27
C ASP A 729 -21.13 -8.96 -5.13
N PRO A 730 -21.95 -9.33 -6.14
CA PRO A 730 -22.58 -8.37 -7.03
C PRO A 730 -23.60 -7.49 -6.32
N ILE A 731 -23.70 -6.25 -6.79
CA ILE A 731 -24.56 -5.22 -6.21
C ILE A 731 -25.69 -4.90 -7.19
N GLY A 732 -26.93 -5.15 -6.77
CA GLY A 732 -28.12 -4.63 -7.43
C GLY A 732 -28.80 -3.54 -6.60
N LEU A 733 -29.67 -2.76 -7.23
CA LEU A 733 -30.39 -1.68 -6.53
C LEU A 733 -31.40 -2.23 -5.51
N VAL A 734 -32.14 -3.28 -5.87
CA VAL A 734 -33.20 -3.89 -5.04
C VAL A 734 -32.82 -5.30 -4.58
N THR A 735 -32.30 -6.12 -5.49
CA THR A 735 -31.88 -7.51 -5.22
C THR A 735 -30.44 -7.73 -5.66
N SER A 736 -29.66 -8.45 -4.86
CA SER A 736 -28.29 -8.83 -5.22
C SER A 736 -28.29 -10.03 -6.20
N PRO A 737 -27.58 -9.94 -7.34
CA PRO A 737 -27.39 -11.05 -8.26
C PRO A 737 -26.48 -12.16 -7.71
N GLU A 738 -26.47 -13.31 -8.39
CA GLU A 738 -25.45 -14.35 -8.20
C GLU A 738 -24.06 -13.89 -8.66
N ARG A 739 -23.01 -14.44 -8.03
CA ARG A 739 -21.61 -14.12 -8.33
C ARG A 739 -21.27 -14.38 -9.80
N THR A 740 -20.61 -13.40 -10.42
CA THR A 740 -20.24 -13.42 -11.86
C THR A 740 -18.79 -13.84 -12.11
N GLY A 741 -17.95 -13.86 -11.07
CA GLY A 741 -16.50 -14.06 -11.19
C GLY A 741 -15.72 -12.82 -11.65
N ALA A 742 -16.41 -11.71 -11.95
CA ALA A 742 -15.76 -10.44 -12.29
C ALA A 742 -15.14 -9.78 -11.04
N PRO A 743 -14.11 -8.92 -11.20
CA PRO A 743 -13.49 -8.23 -10.06
C PRO A 743 -14.47 -7.34 -9.26
N MET A 744 -15.45 -6.76 -9.95
CA MET A 744 -16.51 -5.95 -9.37
C MET A 744 -17.75 -5.92 -10.29
N THR A 745 -18.93 -6.13 -9.72
CA THR A 745 -20.20 -6.10 -10.48
C THR A 745 -21.23 -5.19 -9.81
N ILE A 746 -21.61 -4.11 -10.48
CA ILE A 746 -22.75 -3.26 -10.11
C ILE A 746 -23.75 -3.28 -11.27
N MET A 747 -25.00 -3.57 -10.98
CA MET A 747 -26.04 -3.79 -11.98
C MET A 747 -26.83 -2.52 -12.30
N THR A 748 -27.33 -2.43 -13.53
CA THR A 748 -28.35 -1.43 -13.91
C THR A 748 -29.65 -1.66 -13.14
N PRO A 749 -30.38 -0.59 -12.77
CA PRO A 749 -31.66 -0.69 -12.07
C PRO A 749 -32.78 -1.43 -12.82
N THR A 750 -32.90 -1.29 -14.15
CA THR A 750 -34.04 -1.84 -14.90
C THR A 750 -33.67 -2.93 -15.90
N ALA A 751 -34.68 -3.69 -16.32
CA ALA A 751 -34.54 -4.81 -17.25
C ALA A 751 -34.31 -4.32 -18.70
N PRO A 752 -33.46 -5.01 -19.50
CA PRO A 752 -32.63 -6.14 -19.12
C PRO A 752 -31.46 -5.70 -18.21
N VAL A 753 -31.42 -6.30 -17.02
CA VAL A 753 -30.44 -5.99 -15.97
C VAL A 753 -29.07 -6.46 -16.44
N ARG A 754 -28.08 -5.56 -16.42
CA ARG A 754 -26.72 -5.80 -16.91
C ARG A 754 -25.71 -5.19 -15.97
N SER A 755 -24.47 -5.67 -16.01
CA SER A 755 -23.37 -5.00 -15.32
C SER A 755 -23.09 -3.65 -15.98
N CYS A 756 -22.92 -2.60 -15.17
CA CYS A 756 -22.42 -1.30 -15.61
C CYS A 756 -20.94 -1.08 -15.22
N THR A 757 -20.28 -2.11 -14.69
CA THR A 757 -18.87 -2.06 -14.26
C THR A 757 -18.00 -3.10 -14.95
N GLU A 758 -18.41 -3.59 -16.12
CA GLU A 758 -17.65 -4.60 -16.88
C GLU A 758 -16.22 -4.15 -17.23
N GLN A 759 -15.98 -2.84 -17.30
CA GLN A 759 -14.68 -2.23 -17.57
C GLN A 759 -13.69 -2.31 -16.40
N VAL A 760 -14.16 -2.61 -15.18
CA VAL A 760 -13.35 -2.52 -13.97
C VAL A 760 -12.48 -3.76 -13.81
N GLY A 761 -11.16 -3.56 -13.90
CA GLY A 761 -10.16 -4.60 -13.68
C GLY A 761 -9.79 -4.78 -12.19
N PRO A 762 -9.04 -5.84 -11.85
CA PRO A 762 -8.56 -6.10 -10.49
C PRO A 762 -7.76 -4.94 -9.89
N GLY A 763 -6.83 -4.34 -10.64
CA GLY A 763 -6.03 -3.21 -10.14
C GLY A 763 -6.88 -1.98 -9.81
N PHE A 764 -7.92 -1.69 -10.62
CA PHE A 764 -8.83 -0.59 -10.32
C PHE A 764 -9.72 -0.88 -9.10
N ARG A 765 -10.16 -2.14 -8.91
CA ARG A 765 -10.88 -2.55 -7.70
C ARG A 765 -10.02 -2.32 -6.45
N ASP A 766 -8.73 -2.64 -6.50
CA ASP A 766 -7.83 -2.45 -5.37
C ASP A 766 -7.60 -0.97 -5.06
N LEU A 767 -7.42 -0.14 -6.10
CA LEU A 767 -7.38 1.32 -5.97
C LEU A 767 -8.67 1.86 -5.33
N LEU A 768 -9.84 1.45 -5.85
CA LEU A 768 -11.14 1.88 -5.34
C LEU A 768 -11.31 1.50 -3.86
N THR A 769 -10.89 0.30 -3.48
CA THR A 769 -10.96 -0.17 -2.09
C THR A 769 -10.09 0.69 -1.18
N ALA A 770 -8.83 0.95 -1.57
CA ALA A 770 -7.93 1.81 -0.80
C ALA A 770 -8.49 3.24 -0.64
N GLU A 771 -9.08 3.79 -1.70
CA GLU A 771 -9.69 5.12 -1.67
C GLU A 771 -10.93 5.20 -0.77
N LEU A 772 -11.77 4.16 -0.76
CA LEU A 772 -12.93 4.07 0.14
C LEU A 772 -12.51 3.95 1.61
N TYR A 773 -11.47 3.15 1.91
CA TYR A 773 -10.91 3.08 3.27
C TYR A 773 -10.35 4.43 3.72
N ARG A 774 -9.57 5.11 2.88
CA ARG A 774 -9.07 6.47 3.16
C ARG A 774 -10.23 7.43 3.44
N ALA A 775 -11.27 7.40 2.61
CA ALA A 775 -12.43 8.26 2.77
C ALA A 775 -13.20 7.98 4.06
N TRP A 776 -13.33 6.70 4.43
CA TRP A 776 -13.93 6.29 5.71
C TRP A 776 -13.14 6.86 6.90
N GLU A 777 -11.81 6.74 6.93
CA GLU A 777 -10.98 7.28 8.01
C GLU A 777 -11.11 8.80 8.16
N ILE A 778 -11.13 9.53 7.03
CA ILE A 778 -11.28 10.99 7.02
C ILE A 778 -12.64 11.40 7.58
N VAL A 779 -13.71 10.74 7.13
CA VAL A 779 -15.08 11.06 7.56
C VAL A 779 -15.29 10.71 9.03
N GLU A 780 -14.82 9.54 9.49
CA GLU A 780 -14.89 9.13 10.91
C GLU A 780 -14.10 10.07 11.82
N ALA A 781 -12.94 10.56 11.37
CA ALA A 781 -12.12 11.50 12.13
C ALA A 781 -12.66 12.94 12.10
N GLY A 782 -13.67 13.23 11.27
CA GLY A 782 -14.12 14.60 11.01
C GLY A 782 -13.03 15.49 10.38
N ALA A 783 -12.07 14.87 9.67
CA ALA A 783 -10.93 15.55 9.09
C ALA A 783 -11.26 16.21 7.74
N PRO A 784 -10.57 17.30 7.35
CA PRO A 784 -10.67 17.85 6.00
C PRO A 784 -9.99 16.92 4.98
N GLY A 785 -10.06 17.26 3.68
CA GLY A 785 -9.27 16.58 2.64
C GLY A 785 -9.93 15.39 1.95
N LEU A 786 -11.23 15.13 2.18
CA LEU A 786 -11.98 14.08 1.48
C LEU A 786 -11.83 14.21 -0.05
N SER A 787 -12.04 15.41 -0.57
CA SER A 787 -11.95 15.75 -2.00
C SER A 787 -10.58 16.26 -2.45
N ALA A 788 -9.51 16.06 -1.66
CA ALA A 788 -8.16 16.29 -2.15
C ALA A 788 -7.89 15.37 -3.35
N PRO A 789 -7.17 15.79 -4.40
CA PRO A 789 -6.80 14.90 -5.50
C PRO A 789 -5.81 13.82 -5.04
N PRO A 790 -5.72 12.68 -5.75
CA PRO A 790 -4.81 11.60 -5.36
C PRO A 790 -3.36 12.03 -5.58
N ASP A 791 -2.47 11.52 -4.74
CA ASP A 791 -1.03 11.76 -4.90
C ASP A 791 -0.44 10.82 -5.96
N ALA A 792 -0.93 10.97 -7.20
CA ALA A 792 -0.69 10.03 -8.28
C ALA A 792 0.80 9.96 -8.67
N HIS A 793 1.56 11.02 -8.42
CA HIS A 793 3.01 11.05 -8.61
C HIS A 793 3.77 10.18 -7.60
N ARG A 794 3.20 9.87 -6.43
CA ARG A 794 3.77 8.83 -5.53
C ARG A 794 3.40 7.41 -5.97
N ALA A 795 2.27 7.26 -6.65
CA ALA A 795 1.77 5.96 -7.13
C ALA A 795 2.47 5.49 -8.42
N HIS A 796 2.97 6.41 -9.26
CA HIS A 796 3.44 6.09 -10.61
C HIS A 796 4.86 6.59 -10.88
N ALA A 797 5.78 5.66 -11.16
CA ALA A 797 7.17 5.98 -11.50
C ALA A 797 7.32 6.51 -12.94
N ALA A 798 6.36 6.20 -13.82
CA ALA A 798 6.31 6.72 -15.19
C ALA A 798 4.87 6.86 -15.68
N TRP A 799 4.71 7.55 -16.80
CA TRP A 799 3.41 7.84 -17.41
C TRP A 799 3.42 7.54 -18.90
N ALA A 800 2.27 7.22 -19.46
CA ALA A 800 2.00 7.31 -20.89
C ALA A 800 1.10 8.53 -21.16
N LEU A 801 1.62 9.49 -21.90
CA LEU A 801 0.89 10.67 -22.37
C LEU A 801 0.27 10.36 -23.74
N VAL A 802 -1.05 10.37 -23.80
CA VAL A 802 -1.83 10.05 -25.00
C VAL A 802 -2.37 11.35 -25.60
N THR A 803 -1.74 11.83 -26.68
CA THR A 803 -2.19 13.01 -27.43
C THR A 803 -3.17 12.59 -28.51
N VAL A 804 -4.38 13.12 -28.47
CA VAL A 804 -5.53 12.68 -29.27
C VAL A 804 -6.11 13.87 -30.05
N PRO A 805 -6.14 13.83 -31.39
CA PRO A 805 -6.88 14.79 -32.20
C PRO A 805 -8.36 14.87 -31.79
N HIS A 806 -8.97 16.05 -31.84
CA HIS A 806 -10.34 16.28 -31.33
C HIS A 806 -11.40 15.35 -31.93
N ASP A 807 -11.27 14.98 -33.20
CA ASP A 807 -12.15 14.07 -33.93
C ASP A 807 -11.99 12.59 -33.49
N LEU A 808 -10.83 12.23 -32.93
CA LEU A 808 -10.52 10.87 -32.48
C LEU A 808 -10.74 10.63 -30.98
N VAL A 809 -11.18 11.64 -30.22
CA VAL A 809 -11.43 11.51 -28.78
C VAL A 809 -12.44 10.41 -28.45
N GLY A 810 -13.55 10.32 -29.19
CA GLY A 810 -14.56 9.27 -29.01
C GLY A 810 -13.99 7.87 -29.25
N PRO A 811 -13.42 7.60 -30.44
CA PRO A 811 -12.75 6.33 -30.75
C PRO A 811 -11.67 5.92 -29.73
N VAL A 812 -10.81 6.84 -29.29
CA VAL A 812 -9.78 6.55 -28.28
C VAL A 812 -10.40 6.18 -26.94
N ARG A 813 -11.39 6.95 -26.47
CA ARG A 813 -12.12 6.63 -25.22
C ARG A 813 -12.76 5.24 -25.28
N GLY A 814 -13.35 4.86 -26.41
CA GLY A 814 -13.93 3.53 -26.59
C GLY A 814 -12.91 2.38 -26.55
N ARG A 815 -11.63 2.65 -26.78
CA ARG A 815 -10.55 1.64 -26.81
C ARG A 815 -9.60 1.72 -25.62
N LEU A 816 -9.74 2.69 -24.71
CA LEU A 816 -8.85 2.87 -23.56
C LEU A 816 -8.84 1.65 -22.63
N ARG A 817 -10.00 1.01 -22.41
CA ARG A 817 -10.09 -0.25 -21.66
C ARG A 817 -9.16 -1.31 -22.23
N ALA A 818 -9.13 -1.50 -23.56
CA ALA A 818 -8.28 -2.50 -24.19
C ALA A 818 -6.79 -2.18 -23.99
N LEU A 819 -6.40 -0.89 -23.97
CA LEU A 819 -5.04 -0.48 -23.65
C LEU A 819 -4.68 -0.82 -22.19
N LEU A 820 -5.56 -0.51 -21.23
CA LEU A 820 -5.35 -0.84 -19.82
C LEU A 820 -5.21 -2.34 -19.59
N THR A 821 -6.08 -3.16 -20.22
CA THR A 821 -5.96 -4.63 -20.16
C THR A 821 -4.65 -5.13 -20.77
N ALA A 822 -4.19 -4.55 -21.88
CA ALA A 822 -2.93 -4.93 -22.49
C ALA A 822 -1.71 -4.56 -21.61
N LEU A 823 -1.76 -3.42 -20.92
CA LEU A 823 -0.74 -3.02 -19.94
C LEU A 823 -0.72 -3.93 -18.71
N GLU A 824 -1.90 -4.32 -18.21
CA GLU A 824 -2.03 -5.29 -17.11
C GLU A 824 -1.40 -6.64 -17.49
N LEU A 825 -1.73 -7.17 -18.66
CA LEU A 825 -1.15 -8.42 -19.18
C LEU A 825 0.36 -8.33 -19.43
N ALA A 826 0.88 -7.14 -19.74
CA ALA A 826 2.30 -6.88 -19.91
C ALA A 826 3.07 -6.71 -18.58
N GLY A 827 2.38 -6.80 -17.43
CA GLY A 827 3.00 -6.74 -16.10
C GLY A 827 2.86 -5.39 -15.39
N THR A 828 1.96 -4.51 -15.83
CA THR A 828 1.60 -3.26 -15.14
C THR A 828 0.13 -3.30 -14.66
N PRO A 829 -0.21 -4.12 -13.65
CA PRO A 829 -1.59 -4.29 -13.17
C PRO A 829 -2.15 -3.05 -12.46
N ASP A 830 -1.28 -2.15 -12.03
CA ASP A 830 -1.58 -0.88 -11.36
C ASP A 830 -1.62 0.31 -12.34
N ALA A 831 -1.79 0.05 -13.64
CA ALA A 831 -1.99 1.10 -14.62
C ALA A 831 -3.33 1.84 -14.38
N HIS A 832 -3.29 3.17 -14.31
CA HIS A 832 -4.48 4.00 -14.04
C HIS A 832 -4.58 5.15 -15.05
N ALA A 833 -5.67 5.22 -15.79
CA ALA A 833 -5.90 6.29 -16.75
C ALA A 833 -6.64 7.45 -16.09
N TRP A 834 -6.04 8.66 -16.07
CA TRP A 834 -6.68 9.85 -15.53
C TRP A 834 -7.87 10.26 -16.43
N PRO A 835 -9.09 10.40 -15.89
CA PRO A 835 -10.29 10.64 -16.71
C PRO A 835 -10.36 11.99 -17.43
N ARG A 836 -9.53 12.95 -17.04
CA ARG A 836 -9.53 14.31 -17.63
C ARG A 836 -8.27 14.56 -18.44
N PRO A 837 -8.34 15.44 -19.45
CA PRO A 837 -7.16 15.90 -20.13
C PRO A 837 -6.23 16.65 -19.18
N VAL A 838 -4.93 16.35 -19.25
CA VAL A 838 -3.88 17.13 -18.58
C VAL A 838 -3.51 18.38 -19.38
N GLU A 839 -3.87 18.41 -20.66
CA GLU A 839 -3.63 19.54 -21.56
C GLU A 839 -4.67 19.54 -22.69
N ARG A 840 -5.06 20.74 -23.14
CA ARG A 840 -5.91 20.95 -24.31
C ARG A 840 -5.27 21.99 -25.21
N THR A 841 -5.02 21.63 -26.45
CA THR A 841 -4.56 22.53 -27.51
C THR A 841 -5.69 22.74 -28.54
N PRO A 842 -5.57 23.72 -29.45
CA PRO A 842 -6.54 23.91 -30.53
C PRO A 842 -6.78 22.64 -31.37
N ASP A 843 -5.74 21.82 -31.54
CA ASP A 843 -5.77 20.67 -32.45
C ASP A 843 -5.97 19.31 -31.75
N ALA A 844 -5.64 19.22 -30.46
CA ALA A 844 -5.64 17.94 -29.74
C ALA A 844 -5.94 18.09 -28.24
N VAL A 845 -6.23 16.96 -27.60
CA VAL A 845 -6.30 16.81 -26.13
C VAL A 845 -5.31 15.76 -25.68
N ARG A 846 -4.68 15.97 -24.52
CA ARG A 846 -3.70 15.04 -23.96
C ARG A 846 -4.22 14.40 -22.68
N TYR A 847 -4.20 13.07 -22.60
CA TYR A 847 -4.54 12.30 -21.40
C TYR A 847 -3.28 11.69 -20.79
N ALA A 848 -3.32 11.40 -19.50
CA ALA A 848 -2.24 10.73 -18.78
C ALA A 848 -2.70 9.35 -18.28
N ILE A 849 -1.84 8.34 -18.46
CA ILE A 849 -2.01 7.01 -17.89
C ILE A 849 -0.79 6.76 -17.00
N GLY A 850 -1.02 6.62 -15.70
CA GLY A 850 0.00 6.19 -14.74
C GLY A 850 0.38 4.74 -15.00
N LEU A 851 1.69 4.45 -15.03
CA LEU A 851 2.24 3.12 -15.34
C LEU A 851 2.73 2.38 -14.09
N GLY A 852 2.16 2.69 -12.93
CA GLY A 852 2.51 2.00 -11.68
C GLY A 852 3.89 2.31 -11.10
N LYS A 853 4.21 1.67 -9.98
CA LYS A 853 5.54 1.80 -9.32
C LYS A 853 6.65 1.05 -10.08
N ARG A 854 6.29 0.01 -10.84
CA ARG A 854 7.20 -0.82 -11.65
C ARG A 854 6.75 -0.83 -13.12
N PRO A 855 6.93 0.29 -13.84
CA PRO A 855 6.44 0.41 -15.20
C PRO A 855 7.18 -0.54 -16.15
N VAL A 856 6.46 -1.04 -17.15
CA VAL A 856 7.06 -1.74 -18.29
C VAL A 856 8.13 -0.89 -18.98
N SER A 857 9.06 -1.58 -19.64
CA SER A 857 10.12 -0.92 -20.39
C SER A 857 9.55 -0.09 -21.56
N PRO A 858 10.26 0.95 -22.05
CA PRO A 858 9.81 1.72 -23.21
C PRO A 858 9.51 0.86 -24.44
N ALA A 859 10.26 -0.23 -24.65
CA ALA A 859 10.05 -1.15 -25.76
C ALA A 859 8.73 -1.93 -25.62
N VAL A 860 8.46 -2.50 -24.44
CA VAL A 860 7.20 -3.21 -24.18
C VAL A 860 5.99 -2.28 -24.30
N LEU A 861 6.11 -1.04 -23.80
CA LEU A 861 5.06 -0.04 -23.97
C LEU A 861 4.81 0.27 -25.45
N ALA A 862 5.88 0.44 -26.25
CA ALA A 862 5.76 0.70 -27.68
C ALA A 862 5.05 -0.45 -28.42
N ASP A 863 5.33 -1.70 -28.08
CA ASP A 863 4.69 -2.87 -28.67
C ASP A 863 3.18 -2.94 -28.35
N VAL A 864 2.83 -2.73 -27.07
CA VAL A 864 1.43 -2.66 -26.61
C VAL A 864 0.68 -1.54 -27.35
N VAL A 865 1.29 -0.35 -27.43
CA VAL A 865 0.71 0.80 -28.11
C VAL A 865 0.57 0.57 -29.61
N ALA A 866 1.55 -0.05 -30.26
CA ALA A 866 1.54 -0.30 -31.70
C ALA A 866 0.31 -1.13 -32.10
N SER A 867 0.03 -2.20 -31.35
CA SER A 867 -1.16 -3.04 -31.55
C SER A 867 -2.45 -2.23 -31.35
N TRP A 868 -2.54 -1.53 -30.21
CA TRP A 868 -3.72 -0.74 -29.83
C TRP A 868 -4.03 0.42 -30.77
N ARG A 869 -3.01 1.09 -31.31
CA ARG A 869 -3.12 2.27 -32.19
C ARG A 869 -3.63 1.94 -33.60
N THR A 870 -3.78 0.66 -33.96
CA THR A 870 -4.24 0.25 -35.28
C THR A 870 -5.56 0.94 -35.67
N GLY A 871 -5.52 1.76 -36.72
CA GLY A 871 -6.66 2.57 -37.18
C GLY A 871 -6.88 3.92 -36.49
N LEU A 872 -6.01 4.32 -35.54
CA LEU A 872 -6.03 5.60 -34.84
C LEU A 872 -4.90 6.52 -35.35
N ARG A 873 -4.94 6.87 -36.65
CA ARG A 873 -3.92 7.71 -37.29
C ARG A 873 -3.91 9.10 -36.66
N GLY A 874 -2.76 9.59 -36.23
CA GLY A 874 -2.61 10.90 -35.57
C GLY A 874 -2.65 10.87 -34.04
N VAL A 875 -3.05 9.76 -33.40
CA VAL A 875 -2.95 9.62 -31.93
C VAL A 875 -1.53 9.31 -31.53
N GLU A 876 -0.88 10.11 -30.68
CA GLU A 876 0.49 9.86 -30.21
C GLU A 876 0.49 9.34 -28.78
N VAL A 877 1.36 8.38 -28.46
CA VAL A 877 1.58 7.93 -27.08
C VAL A 877 3.06 8.04 -26.76
N VAL A 878 3.40 8.87 -25.77
CA VAL A 878 4.78 9.13 -25.34
C VAL A 878 4.96 8.71 -23.90
N ARG A 879 6.03 7.97 -23.61
CA ARG A 879 6.43 7.67 -22.22
C ARG A 879 7.06 8.91 -21.60
N ALA A 880 6.55 9.35 -20.45
CA ALA A 880 7.07 10.46 -19.67
C ALA A 880 7.59 9.99 -18.30
N GLY A 881 8.59 10.68 -17.75
CA GLY A 881 9.07 10.44 -16.39
C GLY A 881 8.08 10.95 -15.34
N ASN A 882 8.25 10.50 -14.10
CA ASN A 882 7.37 10.83 -12.98
C ASN A 882 7.00 12.32 -12.88
N GLY A 883 7.98 13.22 -12.69
CA GLY A 883 7.75 14.66 -12.55
C GLY A 883 7.53 15.43 -13.86
N ASP A 884 7.49 14.76 -15.02
CA ASP A 884 7.28 15.41 -16.32
C ASP A 884 5.80 15.66 -16.61
N VAL A 885 4.90 14.95 -15.92
CA VAL A 885 3.45 15.14 -16.03
C VAL A 885 3.00 16.21 -15.01
N PRO A 886 2.15 17.17 -15.41
CA PRO A 886 1.61 18.18 -14.47
C PRO A 886 0.77 17.52 -13.37
N THR A 887 0.43 18.29 -12.33
CA THR A 887 -0.56 17.86 -11.33
C THR A 887 -1.87 17.47 -12.04
N LEU A 888 -2.40 16.30 -11.71
CA LEU A 888 -3.68 15.84 -12.21
C LEU A 888 -4.81 16.59 -11.47
N ARG A 889 -5.67 17.27 -12.23
CA ARG A 889 -6.81 18.04 -11.72
C ARG A 889 -8.13 17.57 -12.32
#